data_AF-A0A9D5K433-F1
#
_entry.id   AF-A0A9D5K433-F1
#
_cell.length_a   1.000
_cell.length_b   1.000
_cell.length_c   1.000
_cell.angle_alpha   90.00
_cell.angle_beta   90.00
_cell.angle_gamma   90.00
#
_symmetry.space_group_name_H-M   'P 1'
#
loop_
_entity.id
_entity.type
_entity.pdbx_description
1 polymer ?
#
loop_
_entity_poly.entity_id
_entity_poly.type
_entity_poly.pdbx_seq_one_letter_code
_entity_poly.pdbx_strand_id
1 'polypeptide(L)'
;MKLFVPGRICLFGEHTDWAGQYRRTNAALERGYTIIAGTNQGIHANVKAHPTKLIFKPCLSDGSRPEPLELPMDRRALLQAAQKGGFFSYAAGVAHQVLTHYRVRGLEIDNYKTDLPVKKGLSSSAAVCVMVARAFNRIYDLKMTIRGEMEFGYLGEITTPSRCGRMDQGCAYGNRPILMTFDGERTDVEELTVGGDLHFVIVDLRAGKDTKEILAKLNRCYPFAEDELQRNVQRYLGPESARITREAIAALRAGDGRRVGRLMSEAQEAFDKHVGPACPSQLTAPKLHKVLSHDPLKPYIWGGKGVGSQGDGTAQFIAKDKESQEKAIQIIERDLKMTCLKLTLGAGKRVRKAVIPAAGFSTNHFPAAKAIKKELFPIIDRNGRAKPVILAIVEEALSAGIEEVCLVVQPGERPLFEDFFAIPPAIENFNKLSKEDQKYNDYLRNLARRVSFVTQESQDGFGHAVWSARDWVGNEPFLLLLGDHLYASSGDTSCAKQVIDTYEEVKRSVVGLKTTAESDVHRYGCASGIWEKQPGLLSVTEFAEKPDKEYARHHLRVEHLAEEEYLTVFGLYVLTPEVFAYLDEHVSHNVRHFGEIQLTPCLDRMRIENGISGYLVQGHRFDIGTPRAYQKTLVEFSRS
;
A
#
# COMPACT_ATOMS: atom_id res chain seq x y z
N MET A 1 2.87 -7.44 18.74
CA MET A 1 2.51 -7.14 17.34
C MET A 1 3.21 -8.10 16.41
N LYS A 2 2.54 -8.60 15.36
CA LYS A 2 3.15 -9.44 14.32
C LYS A 2 3.69 -8.57 13.18
N LEU A 3 4.88 -8.89 12.69
CA LEU A 3 5.50 -8.23 11.53
C LEU A 3 5.91 -9.24 10.48
N PHE A 4 5.86 -8.78 9.23
CA PHE A 4 6.44 -9.44 8.07
C PHE A 4 7.26 -8.42 7.28
N VAL A 5 8.45 -8.83 6.86
CA VAL A 5 9.27 -8.10 5.88
C VAL A 5 9.68 -9.10 4.80
N PRO A 6 9.32 -8.87 3.54
CA PRO A 6 9.67 -9.79 2.48
C PRO A 6 11.16 -9.70 2.14
N GLY A 7 11.67 -10.70 1.42
CA GLY A 7 12.84 -10.48 0.57
C GLY A 7 12.52 -9.55 -0.60
N ARG A 8 13.49 -9.33 -1.49
CA ARG A 8 13.28 -8.53 -2.71
C ARG A 8 13.83 -9.20 -3.95
N ILE A 9 13.14 -9.04 -5.07
CA ILE A 9 13.63 -9.38 -6.40
C ILE A 9 13.80 -8.11 -7.23
N CYS A 10 14.91 -8.03 -7.97
CA CYS A 10 15.08 -7.03 -9.01
C CYS A 10 14.43 -7.55 -10.28
N LEU A 11 13.40 -6.84 -10.77
CA LEU A 11 12.74 -7.16 -12.02
C LEU A 11 13.59 -6.66 -13.20
N PHE A 12 14.08 -5.43 -13.09
CA PHE A 12 14.93 -4.76 -14.08
C PHE A 12 15.91 -3.79 -13.43
N GLY A 13 17.04 -3.56 -14.09
CA GLY A 13 17.99 -2.52 -13.69
C GLY A 13 19.11 -2.97 -12.75
N GLU A 14 19.44 -4.26 -12.73
CA GLU A 14 20.52 -4.78 -11.88
C GLU A 14 21.80 -3.94 -11.97
N HIS A 15 22.46 -3.75 -10.82
CA HIS A 15 23.73 -3.02 -10.68
C HIS A 15 23.67 -1.50 -10.92
N THR A 16 22.54 -0.97 -11.41
CA THR A 16 22.43 0.47 -11.67
C THR A 16 22.40 1.29 -10.38
N ASP A 17 22.10 0.66 -9.24
CA ASP A 17 22.06 1.27 -7.91
C ASP A 17 23.42 1.80 -7.44
N TRP A 18 24.49 1.04 -7.65
CA TRP A 18 25.85 1.50 -7.36
C TRP A 18 26.48 2.21 -8.57
N ALA A 19 26.12 1.86 -9.81
CA ALA A 19 26.62 2.56 -11.00
C ALA A 19 26.22 4.04 -10.98
N GLY A 20 24.96 4.32 -10.59
CA GLY A 20 24.45 5.69 -10.44
C GLY A 20 25.15 6.50 -9.35
N GLN A 21 25.79 5.87 -8.37
CA GLN A 21 26.56 6.58 -7.33
C GLN A 21 27.81 7.26 -7.89
N TYR A 22 28.43 6.67 -8.93
CA TYR A 22 29.61 7.25 -9.57
C TYR A 22 29.32 8.57 -10.31
N ARG A 23 28.04 8.96 -10.48
CA ARG A 23 27.67 10.30 -10.98
C ARG A 23 28.20 11.44 -10.10
N ARG A 24 28.46 11.16 -8.82
CA ARG A 24 29.15 12.11 -7.92
C ARG A 24 30.54 12.50 -8.42
N THR A 25 31.22 11.56 -9.09
CA THR A 25 32.57 11.75 -9.64
C THR A 25 32.54 12.05 -11.14
N ASN A 26 31.57 11.50 -11.87
CA ASN A 26 31.42 11.69 -13.31
C ASN A 26 29.94 11.93 -13.68
N ALA A 27 29.54 13.19 -13.77
CA ALA A 27 28.15 13.58 -14.06
C ALA A 27 27.65 13.18 -15.46
N ALA A 28 28.54 12.77 -16.36
CA ALA A 28 28.17 12.28 -17.70
C ALA A 28 27.63 10.84 -17.70
N LEU A 29 27.87 10.06 -16.64
CA LEU A 29 27.28 8.73 -16.48
C LEU A 29 25.76 8.84 -16.36
N GLU A 30 25.01 7.88 -16.90
CA GLU A 30 23.54 7.84 -16.77
C GLU A 30 23.09 7.63 -15.31
N ARG A 31 21.90 8.11 -14.96
CA ARG A 31 21.28 7.80 -13.66
C ARG A 31 20.99 6.31 -13.53
N GLY A 32 21.04 5.79 -12.31
CA GLY A 32 20.63 4.42 -12.02
C GLY A 32 19.11 4.31 -11.95
N TYR A 33 18.54 3.23 -12.51
CA TYR A 33 17.10 2.95 -12.46
C TYR A 33 16.86 1.47 -12.22
N THR A 34 16.28 1.13 -11.07
CA THR A 34 15.89 -0.26 -10.75
C THR A 34 14.39 -0.37 -10.56
N ILE A 35 13.81 -1.47 -11.03
CA ILE A 35 12.47 -1.89 -10.60
C ILE A 35 12.65 -3.11 -9.72
N ILE A 36 12.15 -3.04 -8.50
CA ILE A 36 12.17 -4.16 -7.56
C ILE A 36 10.77 -4.43 -7.03
N ALA A 37 10.54 -5.64 -6.54
CA ALA A 37 9.33 -6.02 -5.82
C ALA A 37 9.67 -6.95 -4.66
N GLY A 38 8.91 -6.89 -3.58
CA GLY A 38 9.01 -7.83 -2.47
C GLY A 38 8.54 -9.24 -2.85
N THR A 39 9.16 -10.25 -2.27
CA THR A 39 8.76 -11.66 -2.44
C THR A 39 7.64 -12.05 -1.47
N ASN A 40 6.92 -13.14 -1.76
CA ASN A 40 5.96 -13.71 -0.81
C ASN A 40 6.63 -14.34 0.42
N GLN A 41 7.92 -14.61 0.34
CA GLN A 41 8.75 -15.15 1.41
C GLN A 41 9.53 -14.03 2.08
N GLY A 42 9.87 -14.21 3.36
CA GLY A 42 10.51 -13.17 4.15
C GLY A 42 10.82 -13.61 5.58
N ILE A 43 10.86 -12.60 6.44
CA ILE A 43 11.10 -12.72 7.87
C ILE A 43 9.80 -12.39 8.59
N HIS A 44 9.33 -13.32 9.41
CA HIS A 44 8.19 -13.13 10.29
C HIS A 44 8.66 -12.96 11.73
N ALA A 45 8.12 -11.96 12.43
CA ALA A 45 8.48 -11.72 13.82
C ALA A 45 7.29 -11.32 14.70
N ASN A 46 7.38 -11.69 15.98
CA ASN A 46 6.60 -11.09 17.04
C ASN A 46 7.43 -10.01 17.72
N VAL A 47 6.86 -8.83 17.89
CA VAL A 47 7.55 -7.67 18.44
C VAL A 47 6.79 -7.13 19.64
N LYS A 48 7.53 -6.77 20.68
CA LYS A 48 7.04 -6.03 21.86
C LYS A 48 8.11 -5.06 22.38
N ALA A 49 7.67 -4.05 23.13
CA ALA A 49 8.58 -3.16 23.84
C ALA A 49 9.36 -3.91 24.93
N HIS A 50 10.58 -3.47 25.20
CA HIS A 50 11.41 -3.92 26.30
C HIS A 50 11.93 -2.69 27.07
N PRO A 51 12.08 -2.74 28.40
CA PRO A 51 12.46 -1.55 29.18
C PRO A 51 13.85 -1.00 28.80
N THR A 52 14.86 -1.85 28.59
CA THR A 52 16.27 -1.40 28.50
C THR A 52 17.16 -2.06 27.44
N LYS A 53 16.72 -3.11 26.74
CA LYS A 53 17.57 -3.93 25.84
C LYS A 53 16.95 -4.07 24.46
N LEU A 54 17.81 -4.21 23.45
CA LEU A 54 17.47 -4.83 22.17
C LEU A 54 17.68 -6.34 22.31
N ILE A 55 16.60 -7.11 22.16
CA ILE A 55 16.62 -8.57 22.14
C ILE A 55 16.17 -9.02 20.75
N PHE A 56 17.02 -9.75 20.03
CA PHE A 56 16.69 -10.32 18.72
C PHE A 56 16.87 -11.84 18.77
N LYS A 57 15.76 -12.59 18.67
CA LYS A 57 15.76 -14.05 18.65
C LYS A 57 15.62 -14.51 17.19
N PRO A 58 16.70 -15.00 16.55
CA PRO A 58 16.68 -15.33 15.13
C PRO A 58 16.04 -16.71 14.86
N CYS A 59 15.49 -16.87 13.65
CA CYS A 59 15.13 -18.15 13.07
C CYS A 59 15.68 -18.21 11.65
N LEU A 60 16.50 -19.22 11.34
CA LEU A 60 17.07 -19.42 10.01
C LEU A 60 16.09 -20.16 9.10
N SER A 61 16.39 -20.21 7.80
CA SER A 61 15.50 -20.84 6.80
C SER A 61 15.34 -22.35 6.94
N ASP A 62 16.26 -23.01 7.65
CA ASP A 62 16.18 -24.43 8.01
C ASP A 62 15.42 -24.67 9.32
N GLY A 63 14.87 -23.62 9.93
CA GLY A 63 14.16 -23.66 11.21
C GLY A 63 15.07 -23.63 12.44
N SER A 64 16.40 -23.62 12.28
CA SER A 64 17.31 -23.51 13.41
C SER A 64 17.21 -22.13 14.07
N ARG A 65 17.34 -22.09 15.40
CA ARG A 65 17.26 -20.87 16.21
C ARG A 65 18.59 -20.64 16.94
N PRO A 66 19.54 -19.89 16.33
CA PRO A 66 20.77 -19.50 16.99
C PRO A 66 20.52 -18.73 18.30
N GLU A 67 21.57 -18.60 19.10
CA GLU A 67 21.54 -17.82 20.35
C GLU A 67 21.01 -16.41 20.12
N PRO A 68 20.09 -15.91 20.98
CA PRO A 68 19.57 -14.56 20.88
C PRO A 68 20.66 -13.50 21.01
N LEU A 69 20.51 -12.42 20.24
CA LEU A 69 21.23 -11.19 20.51
C LEU A 69 20.57 -10.48 21.69
N GLU A 70 21.34 -10.16 22.72
CA GLU A 70 20.93 -9.23 23.77
C GLU A 70 21.94 -8.10 23.90
N LEU A 71 21.49 -6.87 23.66
CA LEU A 71 22.31 -5.67 23.80
C LEU A 71 21.59 -4.63 24.64
N PRO A 72 22.29 -3.89 25.52
CA PRO A 72 21.70 -2.72 26.15
C PRO A 72 21.36 -1.67 25.08
N MET A 73 20.27 -0.92 25.28
CA MET A 73 19.95 0.27 24.47
C MET A 73 20.88 1.43 24.86
N ASP A 74 22.18 1.24 24.61
CA ASP A 74 23.23 2.23 24.77
C ASP A 74 23.90 2.47 23.41
N ARG A 75 24.11 3.74 23.06
CA ARG A 75 24.62 4.13 21.73
C ARG A 75 25.99 3.54 21.43
N ARG A 76 26.89 3.47 22.43
CA ARG A 76 28.26 2.95 22.25
C ARG A 76 28.25 1.44 22.12
N ALA A 77 27.50 0.75 22.97
CA ALA A 77 27.37 -0.70 22.93
C ALA A 77 26.80 -1.19 21.59
N LEU A 78 25.73 -0.54 21.10
CA LEU A 78 25.12 -0.87 19.80
C LEU A 78 26.09 -0.61 18.64
N LEU A 79 26.80 0.51 18.63
CA LEU A 79 27.78 0.83 17.59
C LEU A 79 28.92 -0.20 17.56
N GLN A 80 29.49 -0.55 18.72
CA GLN A 80 30.54 -1.56 18.81
C GLN A 80 30.06 -2.93 18.30
N ALA A 81 28.83 -3.33 18.64
CA ALA A 81 28.24 -4.57 18.15
C ALA A 81 28.01 -4.55 16.62
N ALA A 82 27.57 -3.41 16.07
CA ALA A 82 27.40 -3.24 14.63
C ALA A 82 28.73 -3.34 13.87
N GLN A 83 29.79 -2.71 14.38
CA GLN A 83 31.11 -2.69 13.73
C GLN A 83 31.84 -4.04 13.77
N LYS A 84 31.54 -4.92 14.73
CA LYS A 84 32.09 -6.30 14.78
C LYS A 84 31.69 -7.14 13.57
N GLY A 85 30.60 -6.79 12.88
CA GLY A 85 30.05 -7.58 11.77
C GLY A 85 29.38 -8.89 12.22
N GLY A 86 28.92 -9.69 11.26
CA GLY A 86 28.17 -10.92 11.51
C GLY A 86 26.65 -10.73 11.44
N PHE A 87 25.89 -11.82 11.63
CA PHE A 87 24.44 -11.87 11.38
C PHE A 87 23.65 -10.82 12.20
N PHE A 88 24.09 -10.56 13.43
CA PHE A 88 23.39 -9.66 14.37
C PHE A 88 23.81 -8.19 14.27
N SER A 89 24.86 -7.89 13.51
CA SER A 89 25.37 -6.52 13.37
C SER A 89 24.34 -5.57 12.75
N TYR A 90 23.51 -6.09 11.84
CA TYR A 90 22.44 -5.34 11.19
C TYR A 90 21.41 -4.80 12.19
N ALA A 91 20.96 -5.64 13.12
CA ALA A 91 19.98 -5.25 14.13
C ALA A 91 20.56 -4.19 15.08
N ALA A 92 21.82 -4.35 15.49
CA ALA A 92 22.52 -3.38 16.32
C ALA A 92 22.74 -2.04 15.58
N GLY A 93 23.09 -2.08 14.30
CA GLY A 93 23.30 -0.90 13.46
C GLY A 93 22.02 -0.07 13.34
N VAL A 94 20.89 -0.70 13.01
CA VAL A 94 19.61 0.03 12.93
C VAL A 94 19.18 0.58 14.28
N ALA A 95 19.30 -0.21 15.36
CA ALA A 95 18.97 0.27 16.70
C ALA A 95 19.85 1.44 17.14
N HIS A 96 21.14 1.45 16.77
CA HIS A 96 22.04 2.58 17.00
C HIS A 96 21.55 3.84 16.30
N GLN A 97 21.15 3.73 15.03
CA GLN A 97 20.61 4.86 14.27
C GLN A 97 19.30 5.36 14.89
N VAL A 98 18.34 4.47 15.17
CA VAL A 98 17.07 4.87 15.80
C VAL A 98 17.32 5.56 17.15
N LEU A 99 18.18 5.01 18.02
CA LEU A 99 18.49 5.61 19.32
C LEU A 99 19.23 6.97 19.21
N THR A 100 19.90 7.22 18.09
CA THR A 100 20.57 8.50 17.83
C THR A 100 19.58 9.59 17.41
N HIS A 101 18.51 9.21 16.70
CA HIS A 101 17.52 10.15 16.18
C HIS A 101 16.26 10.28 17.06
N TYR A 102 15.93 9.25 17.84
CA TYR A 102 14.70 9.18 18.63
C TYR A 102 14.95 8.80 20.08
N ARG A 103 14.07 9.29 20.96
CA ARG A 103 14.04 8.90 22.38
C ARG A 103 13.18 7.65 22.54
N VAL A 104 13.80 6.48 22.37
CA VAL A 104 13.14 5.17 22.48
C VAL A 104 13.74 4.31 23.60
N ARG A 105 13.00 3.28 24.00
CA ARG A 105 13.47 2.22 24.91
C ARG A 105 13.85 0.98 24.11
N GLY A 106 14.01 -0.15 24.81
CA GLY A 106 14.35 -1.44 24.23
C GLY A 106 13.23 -2.11 23.44
N LEU A 107 13.59 -3.14 22.71
CA LEU A 107 12.70 -3.87 21.84
C LEU A 107 13.03 -5.35 21.90
N GLU A 108 12.02 -6.21 21.97
CA GLU A 108 12.18 -7.64 21.77
C GLU A 108 11.56 -8.03 20.43
N ILE A 109 12.38 -8.58 19.54
CA ILE A 109 12.00 -9.11 18.23
C ILE A 109 12.24 -10.61 18.26
N ASP A 110 11.15 -11.37 18.24
CA ASP A 110 11.17 -12.81 18.09
C ASP A 110 10.90 -13.18 16.64
N ASN A 111 11.96 -13.33 15.83
CA ASN A 111 11.85 -13.87 14.50
C ASN A 111 11.54 -15.37 14.62
N TYR A 112 10.25 -15.72 14.43
CA TYR A 112 9.75 -17.07 14.65
C TYR A 112 9.77 -17.92 13.38
N LYS A 113 9.82 -17.29 12.20
CA LYS A 113 9.86 -17.98 10.91
C LYS A 113 10.62 -17.15 9.89
N THR A 114 11.53 -17.80 9.17
CA THR A 114 12.16 -17.26 7.97
C THR A 114 11.94 -18.26 6.85
N ASP A 115 11.12 -17.92 5.87
CA ASP A 115 10.93 -18.75 4.66
C ASP A 115 11.66 -18.17 3.44
N LEU A 116 12.45 -17.11 3.66
CA LEU A 116 13.35 -16.51 2.68
C LEU A 116 14.59 -17.39 2.43
N PRO A 117 14.91 -17.78 1.18
CA PRO A 117 16.15 -18.48 0.86
C PRO A 117 17.38 -17.58 1.10
N VAL A 118 18.18 -17.92 2.11
CA VAL A 118 19.36 -17.14 2.51
C VAL A 118 20.49 -17.28 1.48
N LYS A 119 21.26 -16.20 1.25
CA LYS A 119 22.44 -16.10 0.34
C LYS A 119 22.16 -16.26 -1.17
N LYS A 120 20.91 -16.09 -1.64
CA LYS A 120 20.53 -16.29 -3.06
C LYS A 120 20.09 -15.01 -3.78
N GLY A 121 20.63 -13.85 -3.39
CA GLY A 121 20.31 -12.57 -4.03
C GLY A 121 18.90 -12.03 -3.72
N LEU A 122 18.27 -12.49 -2.63
CA LEU A 122 16.96 -12.04 -2.15
C LEU A 122 17.02 -11.12 -0.90
N SER A 123 18.21 -10.59 -0.59
CA SER A 123 18.45 -9.50 0.39
C SER A 123 18.01 -9.76 1.84
N SER A 124 18.48 -10.88 2.41
CA SER A 124 18.19 -11.24 3.80
C SER A 124 18.71 -10.24 4.84
N SER A 125 19.85 -9.57 4.61
CA SER A 125 20.38 -8.54 5.54
C SER A 125 19.46 -7.32 5.59
N ALA A 126 19.08 -6.79 4.42
CA ALA A 126 18.19 -5.65 4.34
C ALA A 126 16.81 -5.94 4.94
N ALA A 127 16.28 -7.16 4.76
CA ALA A 127 15.03 -7.56 5.41
C ALA A 127 15.12 -7.51 6.95
N VAL A 128 16.27 -7.90 7.54
CA VAL A 128 16.51 -7.74 8.99
C VAL A 128 16.57 -6.26 9.36
N CYS A 129 17.33 -5.45 8.62
CA CYS A 129 17.45 -4.01 8.88
C CYS A 129 16.07 -3.32 8.89
N VAL A 130 15.29 -3.55 7.84
CA VAL A 130 13.93 -3.01 7.70
C VAL A 130 13.01 -3.54 8.79
N MET A 131 13.12 -4.83 9.17
CA MET A 131 12.33 -5.38 10.28
C MET A 131 12.59 -4.64 11.59
N VAL A 132 13.85 -4.35 11.92
CA VAL A 132 14.19 -3.61 13.14
C VAL A 132 13.67 -2.17 13.07
N ALA A 133 13.87 -1.47 11.95
CA ALA A 133 13.38 -0.10 11.77
C ALA A 133 11.85 -0.03 11.90
N ARG A 134 11.14 -0.92 11.20
CA ARG A 134 9.67 -1.06 11.26
C ARG A 134 9.17 -1.41 12.65
N ALA A 135 9.90 -2.27 13.36
CA ALA A 135 9.55 -2.67 14.71
C ALA A 135 9.64 -1.50 15.69
N PHE A 136 10.69 -0.68 15.62
CA PHE A 136 10.76 0.58 16.37
C PHE A 136 9.66 1.55 15.94
N ASN A 137 9.46 1.74 14.63
CA ASN A 137 8.45 2.65 14.09
C ASN A 137 7.09 2.39 14.71
N ARG A 138 6.66 1.13 14.70
CA ARG A 138 5.32 0.75 15.12
C ARG A 138 5.16 0.63 16.63
N ILE A 139 6.17 0.15 17.36
CA ILE A 139 6.08 0.04 18.84
C ILE A 139 6.10 1.41 19.51
N TYR A 140 6.81 2.38 18.95
CA TYR A 140 6.95 3.72 19.51
C TYR A 140 6.19 4.80 18.74
N ASP A 141 5.38 4.40 17.74
CA ASP A 141 4.67 5.29 16.81
C ASP A 141 5.54 6.48 16.36
N LEU A 142 6.74 6.18 15.83
CA LEU A 142 7.75 7.18 15.45
C LEU A 142 7.34 8.04 14.24
N LYS A 143 6.14 7.79 13.68
CA LYS A 143 5.57 8.48 12.52
C LYS A 143 6.46 8.43 11.27
N MET A 144 7.35 7.43 11.16
CA MET A 144 8.18 7.27 9.97
C MET A 144 7.32 6.76 8.81
N THR A 145 7.51 7.35 7.63
CA THR A 145 6.98 6.80 6.37
C THR A 145 7.70 5.49 6.02
N ILE A 146 7.18 4.72 5.05
CA ILE A 146 7.86 3.53 4.53
C ILE A 146 9.27 3.88 4.00
N ARG A 147 9.40 5.05 3.36
CA ARG A 147 10.71 5.60 2.95
C ARG A 147 11.60 5.79 4.18
N GLY A 148 11.10 6.37 5.26
CA GLY A 148 11.83 6.49 6.52
C GLY A 148 12.34 5.15 7.05
N GLU A 149 11.49 4.11 7.06
CA GLU A 149 11.91 2.75 7.45
C GLU A 149 13.05 2.21 6.56
N MET A 150 12.94 2.42 5.24
CA MET A 150 13.98 2.05 4.27
C MET A 150 15.30 2.78 4.55
N GLU A 151 15.24 4.10 4.79
CA GLU A 151 16.41 4.93 5.08
C GLU A 151 17.11 4.51 6.37
N PHE A 152 16.37 4.29 7.46
CA PHE A 152 16.95 3.80 8.72
C PHE A 152 17.52 2.39 8.56
N GLY A 153 16.88 1.54 7.75
CA GLY A 153 17.41 0.24 7.39
C GLY A 153 18.77 0.37 6.68
N TYR A 154 18.89 1.29 5.73
CA TYR A 154 20.12 1.54 4.99
C TYR A 154 21.22 2.13 5.88
N LEU A 155 20.90 3.15 6.67
CA LEU A 155 21.83 3.75 7.63
C LEU A 155 22.36 2.72 8.63
N GLY A 156 21.49 1.83 9.11
CA GLY A 156 21.89 0.74 9.99
C GLY A 156 22.80 -0.27 9.31
N GLU A 157 22.55 -0.59 8.04
CA GLU A 157 23.39 -1.52 7.27
C GLU A 157 24.79 -0.95 7.01
N ILE A 158 24.92 0.32 6.62
CA ILE A 158 26.22 0.97 6.39
C ILE A 158 26.99 1.27 7.70
N THR A 159 26.34 1.14 8.86
CA THR A 159 27.01 1.17 10.17
C THR A 159 27.80 -0.13 10.42
N THR A 160 27.49 -1.20 9.69
CA THR A 160 28.22 -2.48 9.73
C THR A 160 29.35 -2.49 8.68
N PRO A 161 30.26 -3.48 8.70
CA PRO A 161 31.25 -3.66 7.62
C PRO A 161 30.66 -4.02 6.23
N SER A 162 29.34 -4.16 6.10
CA SER A 162 28.67 -4.44 4.82
C SER A 162 28.86 -3.31 3.81
N ARG A 163 28.99 -3.66 2.53
CA ARG A 163 29.09 -2.72 1.40
C ARG A 163 27.96 -2.93 0.39
N CYS A 164 26.79 -3.36 0.86
CA CYS A 164 25.63 -3.55 0.00
C CYS A 164 25.12 -2.21 -0.56
N GLY A 165 24.56 -2.26 -1.78
CA GLY A 165 23.88 -1.12 -2.38
C GLY A 165 22.55 -0.81 -1.70
N ARG A 166 21.97 0.34 -2.05
CA ARG A 166 20.74 0.88 -1.44
C ARG A 166 19.45 0.28 -2.00
N MET A 167 19.55 -0.50 -3.09
CA MET A 167 18.41 -1.18 -3.71
C MET A 167 17.75 -2.20 -2.75
N ASP A 168 18.53 -2.84 -1.90
CA ASP A 168 18.06 -3.99 -1.12
C ASP A 168 17.03 -3.60 -0.05
N GLN A 169 17.14 -2.39 0.50
CA GLN A 169 16.24 -1.89 1.55
C GLN A 169 14.84 -1.55 1.01
N GLY A 170 14.66 -1.46 -0.31
CA GLY A 170 13.34 -1.25 -0.89
C GLY A 170 12.38 -2.44 -0.67
N CYS A 171 12.84 -3.57 -0.07
CA CYS A 171 11.95 -4.58 0.51
C CYS A 171 10.98 -4.01 1.57
N ALA A 172 11.26 -2.82 2.11
CA ALA A 172 10.33 -2.06 2.95
C ALA A 172 8.96 -1.83 2.28
N TYR A 173 8.90 -1.73 0.96
CA TYR A 173 7.64 -1.47 0.23
C TYR A 173 6.76 -2.71 0.02
N GLY A 174 7.17 -3.87 0.53
CA GLY A 174 6.38 -5.08 0.39
C GLY A 174 6.38 -5.59 -1.05
N ASN A 175 5.31 -6.29 -1.45
CA ASN A 175 5.20 -6.92 -2.77
C ASN A 175 4.84 -5.93 -3.90
N ARG A 176 4.67 -4.65 -3.56
CA ARG A 176 4.42 -3.62 -4.57
C ARG A 176 5.70 -3.36 -5.36
N PRO A 177 5.63 -3.36 -6.70
CA PRO A 177 6.77 -2.96 -7.49
C PRO A 177 7.08 -1.49 -7.24
N ILE A 178 8.35 -1.15 -7.07
CA ILE A 178 8.81 0.22 -6.94
C ILE A 178 9.90 0.50 -7.96
N LEU A 179 9.89 1.71 -8.52
CA LEU A 179 11.02 2.28 -9.24
C LEU A 179 11.92 2.99 -8.23
N MET A 180 13.20 2.63 -8.20
CA MET A 180 14.22 3.40 -7.48
C MET A 180 15.13 4.10 -8.49
N THR A 181 15.33 5.40 -8.31
CA THR A 181 16.23 6.22 -9.12
C THR A 181 17.43 6.64 -8.29
N PHE A 182 18.64 6.45 -8.82
CA PHE A 182 19.91 6.75 -8.15
C PHE A 182 20.67 7.83 -8.93
N ASP A 183 20.93 8.97 -8.28
CA ASP A 183 21.68 10.10 -8.84
C ASP A 183 22.73 10.55 -7.83
N GLY A 184 23.91 9.92 -7.86
CA GLY A 184 24.92 10.09 -6.82
C GLY A 184 24.43 9.51 -5.48
N GLU A 185 24.45 10.34 -4.44
CA GLU A 185 23.94 9.98 -3.09
C GLU A 185 22.42 10.09 -2.98
N ARG A 186 21.76 10.75 -3.95
CA ARG A 186 20.32 10.92 -3.96
C ARG A 186 19.65 9.64 -4.44
N THR A 187 18.63 9.21 -3.70
CA THR A 187 17.77 8.10 -4.10
C THR A 187 16.32 8.53 -3.98
N ASP A 188 15.58 8.39 -5.07
CA ASP A 188 14.14 8.61 -5.12
C ASP A 188 13.42 7.28 -5.36
N VAL A 189 12.22 7.15 -4.80
CA VAL A 189 11.40 5.94 -4.88
C VAL A 189 10.00 6.31 -5.32
N GLU A 190 9.48 5.59 -6.31
CA GLU A 190 8.12 5.71 -6.84
C GLU A 190 7.45 4.33 -6.77
N GLU A 191 6.31 4.23 -6.08
CA GLU A 191 5.50 3.01 -6.12
C GLU A 191 4.83 2.87 -7.49
N LEU A 192 4.88 1.68 -8.07
CA LEU A 192 4.30 1.38 -9.37
C LEU A 192 3.01 0.57 -9.20
N THR A 193 1.99 0.95 -9.97
CA THR A 193 0.78 0.15 -10.16
C THR A 193 0.98 -0.88 -11.26
N VAL A 194 0.28 -2.00 -11.14
CA VAL A 194 0.26 -3.05 -12.16
C VAL A 194 -1.15 -3.14 -12.73
N GLY A 195 -1.29 -3.15 -14.06
CA GLY A 195 -2.61 -3.10 -14.72
C GLY A 195 -3.38 -4.42 -14.72
N GLY A 196 -2.69 -5.53 -14.45
CA GLY A 196 -3.22 -6.89 -14.40
C GLY A 196 -2.31 -7.78 -13.56
N ASP A 197 -2.79 -8.94 -13.11
CA ASP A 197 -1.97 -9.87 -12.35
C ASP A 197 -0.82 -10.39 -13.22
N LEU A 198 0.42 -10.26 -12.74
CA LEU A 198 1.62 -10.75 -13.42
C LEU A 198 2.25 -11.86 -12.58
N HIS A 199 2.39 -13.04 -13.17
CA HIS A 199 2.83 -14.25 -12.49
C HIS A 199 4.30 -14.54 -12.77
N PHE A 200 5.15 -14.47 -11.75
CA PHE A 200 6.57 -14.73 -11.84
C PHE A 200 6.94 -16.07 -11.20
N VAL A 201 7.92 -16.74 -11.80
CA VAL A 201 8.57 -17.94 -11.25
C VAL A 201 10.02 -17.59 -10.97
N ILE A 202 10.42 -17.65 -9.70
CA ILE A 202 11.80 -17.41 -9.27
C ILE A 202 12.47 -18.77 -9.10
N VAL A 203 13.62 -18.99 -9.72
CA VAL A 203 14.30 -20.29 -9.77
C VAL A 203 15.64 -20.21 -9.06
N ASP A 204 15.81 -21.04 -8.04
CA ASP A 204 17.10 -21.31 -7.44
C ASP A 204 17.87 -22.32 -8.31
N LEU A 205 18.94 -21.85 -8.94
CA LEU A 205 19.77 -22.63 -9.86
C LEU A 205 20.63 -23.67 -9.14
N ARG A 206 20.65 -23.67 -7.80
CA ARG A 206 21.46 -24.57 -6.95
C ARG A 206 22.92 -24.58 -7.38
N ALA A 207 23.47 -23.40 -7.61
CA ALA A 207 24.88 -23.18 -7.89
C ALA A 207 25.42 -22.01 -7.06
N GLY A 208 26.74 -22.00 -6.91
CA GLY A 208 27.45 -20.91 -6.26
C GLY A 208 27.88 -19.86 -7.28
N LYS A 209 28.02 -18.62 -6.81
CA LYS A 209 28.71 -17.53 -7.51
C LYS A 209 29.49 -16.71 -6.51
N ASP A 210 30.63 -16.15 -6.93
CA ASP A 210 31.34 -15.15 -6.14
C ASP A 210 30.81 -13.75 -6.46
N THR A 211 29.82 -13.31 -5.67
CA THR A 211 29.25 -11.97 -5.83
C THR A 211 30.28 -10.86 -5.54
N LYS A 212 31.27 -11.11 -4.67
CA LYS A 212 32.30 -10.11 -4.36
C LYS A 212 33.23 -9.93 -5.56
N GLU A 213 33.62 -11.02 -6.21
CA GLU A 213 34.43 -10.97 -7.44
C GLU A 213 33.71 -10.22 -8.56
N ILE A 214 32.43 -10.56 -8.81
CA ILE A 214 31.61 -9.87 -9.82
C ILE A 214 31.58 -8.37 -9.55
N LEU A 215 31.17 -7.96 -8.34
CA LEU A 215 31.08 -6.54 -7.99
C LEU A 215 32.44 -5.85 -8.07
N ALA A 216 33.53 -6.48 -7.64
CA ALA A 216 34.87 -5.90 -7.73
C ALA A 216 35.29 -5.63 -9.19
N LYS A 217 35.03 -6.57 -10.11
CA LYS A 217 35.36 -6.38 -11.54
C LYS A 217 34.47 -5.34 -12.21
N LEU A 218 33.17 -5.33 -11.92
CA LEU A 218 32.26 -4.34 -12.49
C LEU A 218 32.55 -2.92 -11.97
N ASN A 219 32.88 -2.77 -10.68
CA ASN A 219 33.25 -1.46 -10.11
C ASN A 219 34.52 -0.87 -10.74
N ARG A 220 35.48 -1.70 -11.17
CA ARG A 220 36.69 -1.23 -11.88
C ARG A 220 36.38 -0.60 -13.24
N CYS A 221 35.19 -0.85 -13.80
CA CYS A 221 34.76 -0.23 -15.04
C CYS A 221 34.30 1.22 -14.85
N TYR A 222 34.31 1.75 -13.62
CA TYR A 222 33.83 3.08 -13.24
C TYR A 222 34.92 3.84 -12.45
N PRO A 223 34.88 5.18 -12.39
CA PRO A 223 33.91 6.08 -13.04
C PRO A 223 34.25 6.44 -14.50
N PHE A 224 35.46 6.16 -14.96
CA PHE A 224 35.92 6.46 -16.32
C PHE A 224 36.37 5.17 -17.00
N ALA A 225 35.86 4.91 -18.19
CA ALA A 225 36.21 3.70 -18.94
C ALA A 225 37.54 3.89 -19.68
N GLU A 226 38.50 3.00 -19.45
CA GLU A 226 39.83 3.03 -20.06
C GLU A 226 39.90 2.20 -21.36
N ASP A 227 39.03 1.20 -21.50
CA ASP A 227 39.04 0.26 -22.62
C ASP A 227 37.62 0.02 -23.18
N GLU A 228 37.52 -0.77 -24.24
CA GLU A 228 36.24 -1.08 -24.91
C GLU A 228 35.30 -1.92 -24.02
N LEU A 229 35.87 -2.82 -23.23
CA LEU A 229 35.10 -3.66 -22.30
C LEU A 229 34.41 -2.81 -21.24
N GLN A 230 35.13 -1.89 -20.62
CA GLN A 230 34.61 -0.95 -19.63
C GLN A 230 33.56 -0.02 -20.26
N ARG A 231 33.79 0.47 -21.50
CA ARG A 231 32.79 1.26 -22.23
C ARG A 231 31.51 0.47 -22.49
N ASN A 232 31.61 -0.82 -22.81
CA ASN A 232 30.45 -1.70 -23.00
C ASN A 232 29.69 -1.92 -21.69
N VAL A 233 30.40 -2.14 -20.58
CA VAL A 233 29.79 -2.25 -19.25
C VAL A 233 29.04 -0.96 -18.87
N GLN A 234 29.67 0.21 -19.04
CA GLN A 234 29.05 1.51 -18.77
C GLN A 234 27.85 1.79 -19.69
N ARG A 235 27.93 1.40 -20.97
CA ARG A 235 26.82 1.53 -21.93
C ARG A 235 25.60 0.71 -21.51
N TYR A 236 25.80 -0.56 -21.15
CA TYR A 236 24.70 -1.42 -20.72
C TYR A 236 24.11 -0.92 -19.39
N LEU A 237 24.94 -0.76 -18.36
CA LEU A 237 24.50 -0.34 -17.02
C LEU A 237 24.04 1.13 -16.96
N GLY A 238 24.23 1.90 -18.03
CA GLY A 238 23.72 3.25 -18.17
C GLY A 238 22.52 3.31 -19.13
N PRO A 239 22.68 3.92 -20.32
CA PRO A 239 21.55 4.28 -21.19
C PRO A 239 20.69 3.09 -21.65
N GLU A 240 21.29 1.91 -21.85
CA GLU A 240 20.55 0.74 -22.35
C GLU A 240 19.65 0.13 -21.28
N SER A 241 20.17 -0.12 -20.08
CA SER A 241 19.38 -0.55 -18.93
C SER A 241 18.31 0.48 -18.58
N ALA A 242 18.65 1.77 -18.59
CA ALA A 242 17.68 2.85 -18.34
C ALA A 242 16.51 2.86 -19.33
N ARG A 243 16.76 2.56 -20.62
CA ARG A 243 15.70 2.40 -21.62
C ARG A 243 14.82 1.20 -21.32
N ILE A 244 15.43 0.02 -21.12
CA ILE A 244 14.69 -1.23 -20.86
C ILE A 244 13.83 -1.06 -19.60
N THR A 245 14.38 -0.49 -18.53
CA THR A 245 13.66 -0.23 -17.28
C THR A 245 12.47 0.72 -17.52
N ARG A 246 12.63 1.80 -18.28
CA ARG A 246 11.52 2.71 -18.63
C ARG A 246 10.41 2.02 -19.42
N GLU A 247 10.76 1.18 -20.38
CA GLU A 247 9.77 0.39 -21.13
C GLU A 247 9.07 -0.65 -20.25
N ALA A 248 9.79 -1.23 -19.30
CA ALA A 248 9.23 -2.18 -18.34
C ALA A 248 8.19 -1.52 -17.41
N ILE A 249 8.39 -0.27 -16.98
CA ILE A 249 7.38 0.49 -16.22
C ILE A 249 6.07 0.56 -17.01
N ALA A 250 6.14 0.91 -18.29
CA ALA A 250 4.96 1.03 -19.14
C ALA A 250 4.25 -0.34 -19.29
N ALA A 251 5.03 -1.42 -19.45
CA ALA A 251 4.51 -2.78 -19.56
C ALA A 251 3.84 -3.26 -18.26
N LEU A 252 4.44 -2.99 -17.11
CA LEU A 252 3.88 -3.31 -15.78
C LEU A 252 2.55 -2.58 -15.55
N ARG A 253 2.52 -1.26 -15.79
CA ARG A 253 1.30 -0.44 -15.66
C ARG A 253 0.16 -0.91 -16.58
N ALA A 254 0.50 -1.42 -17.76
CA ALA A 254 -0.47 -1.99 -18.69
C ALA A 254 -0.90 -3.43 -18.34
N GLY A 255 -0.20 -4.13 -17.43
CA GLY A 255 -0.38 -5.56 -17.20
C GLY A 255 0.06 -6.44 -18.38
N ASP A 256 0.94 -5.94 -19.25
CA ASP A 256 1.39 -6.64 -20.46
C ASP A 256 2.55 -7.60 -20.14
N GLY A 257 2.20 -8.79 -19.64
CA GLY A 257 3.17 -9.83 -19.31
C GLY A 257 4.02 -10.29 -20.51
N ARG A 258 3.48 -10.18 -21.74
CA ARG A 258 4.22 -10.54 -22.96
C ARG A 258 5.32 -9.53 -23.26
N ARG A 259 5.05 -8.23 -23.12
CA ARG A 259 6.07 -7.19 -23.27
C ARG A 259 7.10 -7.25 -22.15
N VAL A 260 6.69 -7.49 -20.90
CA VAL A 260 7.61 -7.73 -19.79
C VAL A 260 8.56 -8.90 -20.11
N GLY A 261 8.03 -10.03 -20.59
CA GLY A 261 8.84 -11.19 -20.94
C GLY A 261 9.86 -10.92 -22.06
N ARG A 262 9.47 -10.20 -23.12
CA ARG A 262 10.41 -9.77 -24.17
C ARG A 262 11.53 -8.90 -23.62
N LEU A 263 11.19 -7.90 -22.79
CA LEU A 263 12.17 -7.01 -22.18
C LEU A 263 13.12 -7.77 -21.25
N MET A 264 12.65 -8.81 -20.55
CA MET A 264 13.52 -9.66 -19.73
C MET A 264 14.57 -10.39 -20.58
N SER A 265 14.13 -11.02 -21.67
CA SER A 265 15.04 -11.73 -22.59
C SER A 265 16.03 -10.77 -23.25
N GLU A 266 15.57 -9.59 -23.68
CA GLU A 266 16.42 -8.53 -24.23
C GLU A 266 17.45 -8.05 -23.20
N ALA A 267 17.04 -7.82 -21.95
CA ALA A 267 17.94 -7.43 -20.87
C ALA A 267 19.02 -8.49 -20.61
N GLN A 268 18.66 -9.77 -20.69
CA GLN A 268 19.59 -10.88 -20.51
C GLN A 268 20.61 -10.95 -21.66
N GLU A 269 20.14 -10.94 -22.90
CA GLU A 269 21.01 -11.02 -24.09
C GLU A 269 22.00 -9.84 -24.12
N ALA A 270 21.52 -8.63 -23.83
CA ALA A 270 22.37 -7.46 -23.73
C ALA A 270 23.36 -7.53 -22.56
N PHE A 271 22.96 -8.08 -21.41
CA PHE A 271 23.86 -8.32 -20.28
C PHE A 271 24.98 -9.29 -20.66
N ASP A 272 24.63 -10.43 -21.27
CA ASP A 272 25.60 -11.46 -21.66
C ASP A 272 26.61 -10.92 -22.67
N LYS A 273 26.15 -10.11 -23.62
CA LYS A 273 26.98 -9.50 -24.65
C LYS A 273 27.92 -8.42 -24.10
N HIS A 274 27.41 -7.52 -23.25
CA HIS A 274 28.13 -6.30 -22.87
C HIS A 274 28.81 -6.38 -21.50
N VAL A 275 28.24 -7.15 -20.56
CA VAL A 275 28.73 -7.24 -19.18
C VAL A 275 29.36 -8.60 -18.88
N GLY A 276 28.85 -9.69 -19.47
CA GLY A 276 29.38 -11.04 -19.33
C GLY A 276 30.92 -11.13 -19.45
N PRO A 277 31.55 -10.52 -20.48
CA PRO A 277 32.99 -10.56 -20.68
C PRO A 277 33.82 -9.90 -19.56
N ALA A 278 33.21 -9.06 -18.71
CA ALA A 278 33.92 -8.39 -17.61
C ALA A 278 34.26 -9.35 -16.46
N CYS A 279 33.53 -10.46 -16.32
CA CYS A 279 33.84 -11.49 -15.33
C CYS A 279 33.48 -12.89 -15.86
N PRO A 280 34.22 -13.43 -16.85
CA PRO A 280 33.85 -14.68 -17.52
C PRO A 280 33.76 -15.87 -16.57
N SER A 281 34.59 -15.89 -15.51
CA SER A 281 34.60 -16.92 -14.47
C SER A 281 33.26 -17.07 -13.74
N GLN A 282 32.46 -16.01 -13.66
CA GLN A 282 31.21 -15.99 -12.90
C GLN A 282 29.98 -15.71 -13.79
N LEU A 283 30.14 -14.94 -14.88
CA LEU A 283 29.03 -14.43 -15.71
C LEU A 283 28.76 -15.24 -16.98
N THR A 284 29.59 -16.24 -17.32
CA THR A 284 29.27 -17.21 -18.39
C THR A 284 28.02 -18.05 -18.05
N ALA A 285 27.73 -18.22 -16.76
CA ALA A 285 26.45 -18.70 -16.22
C ALA A 285 25.80 -19.90 -16.96
N PRO A 286 26.49 -21.04 -17.13
CA PRO A 286 25.99 -22.15 -17.95
C PRO A 286 24.67 -22.74 -17.41
N LYS A 287 24.45 -22.76 -16.09
CA LYS A 287 23.17 -23.24 -15.55
C LYS A 287 22.05 -22.25 -15.81
N LEU A 288 22.30 -20.95 -15.68
CA LEU A 288 21.32 -19.92 -16.02
C LEU A 288 20.84 -20.12 -17.46
N HIS A 289 21.77 -20.16 -18.43
CA HIS A 289 21.41 -20.33 -19.84
C HIS A 289 20.70 -21.66 -20.12
N LYS A 290 21.11 -22.75 -19.45
CA LYS A 290 20.41 -24.04 -19.56
C LYS A 290 18.94 -23.95 -19.17
N VAL A 291 18.59 -23.20 -18.12
CA VAL A 291 17.19 -23.03 -17.70
C VAL A 291 16.45 -22.08 -18.65
N LEU A 292 17.08 -20.95 -19.03
CA LEU A 292 16.48 -19.97 -19.94
C LEU A 292 16.17 -20.55 -21.33
N SER A 293 16.99 -21.49 -21.80
CA SER A 293 16.81 -22.17 -23.09
C SER A 293 16.05 -23.50 -22.99
N HIS A 294 15.46 -23.85 -21.84
CA HIS A 294 14.78 -25.13 -21.67
C HIS A 294 13.45 -25.17 -22.44
N ASP A 295 13.44 -25.88 -23.58
CA ASP A 295 12.32 -25.91 -24.53
C ASP A 295 10.95 -26.21 -23.90
N PRO A 296 10.81 -27.16 -22.95
CA PRO A 296 9.52 -27.44 -22.30
C PRO A 296 8.87 -26.25 -21.60
N LEU A 297 9.62 -25.19 -21.26
CA LEU A 297 9.05 -24.00 -20.62
C LEU A 297 8.35 -23.06 -21.61
N LYS A 298 8.79 -23.02 -22.87
CA LYS A 298 8.35 -22.04 -23.87
C LYS A 298 6.82 -21.89 -24.00
N PRO A 299 6.00 -22.96 -23.90
CA PRO A 299 4.54 -22.81 -23.94
C PRO A 299 3.93 -22.04 -22.77
N TYR A 300 4.61 -21.97 -21.62
CA TYR A 300 4.07 -21.48 -20.34
C TYR A 300 4.64 -20.12 -19.89
N ILE A 301 5.71 -19.65 -20.53
CA ILE A 301 6.39 -18.39 -20.16
C ILE A 301 6.39 -17.40 -21.33
N TRP A 302 6.51 -16.11 -21.00
CA TRP A 302 6.74 -15.05 -21.98
C TRP A 302 8.23 -14.71 -22.16
N GLY A 303 9.07 -14.97 -21.15
CA GLY A 303 10.51 -14.71 -21.15
C GLY A 303 11.11 -14.81 -19.76
N GLY A 304 12.43 -14.60 -19.65
CA GLY A 304 13.13 -14.69 -18.38
C GLY A 304 14.57 -14.16 -18.42
N LYS A 305 15.17 -14.01 -17.25
CA LYS A 305 16.53 -13.49 -17.04
C LYS A 305 17.11 -13.93 -15.70
N GLY A 306 18.40 -13.74 -15.48
CA GLY A 306 19.03 -13.86 -14.17
C GLY A 306 18.67 -12.71 -13.22
N VAL A 307 18.99 -12.89 -11.93
CA VAL A 307 18.61 -11.99 -10.83
C VAL A 307 19.82 -11.57 -10.01
N GLY A 308 19.79 -10.32 -9.52
CA GLY A 308 20.79 -9.78 -8.60
C GLY A 308 22.13 -9.59 -9.31
N SER A 309 23.22 -10.14 -8.76
CA SER A 309 24.53 -10.06 -9.41
C SER A 309 24.73 -10.95 -10.65
N GLN A 310 23.64 -11.47 -11.25
CA GLN A 310 23.66 -12.40 -12.39
C GLN A 310 24.44 -13.70 -12.10
N GLY A 311 24.94 -14.43 -13.10
CA GLY A 311 25.61 -15.72 -12.89
C GLY A 311 24.66 -16.87 -12.49
N ASP A 312 25.23 -18.01 -12.08
CA ASP A 312 24.48 -19.23 -11.74
C ASP A 312 23.79 -19.21 -10.35
N GLY A 313 23.31 -18.04 -9.91
CA GLY A 313 22.61 -17.89 -8.63
C GLY A 313 21.10 -18.14 -8.74
N THR A 314 20.40 -17.27 -9.46
CA THR A 314 18.93 -17.23 -9.49
C THR A 314 18.46 -16.74 -10.84
N ALA A 315 17.41 -17.37 -11.37
CA ALA A 315 16.70 -16.93 -12.56
C ALA A 315 15.28 -16.50 -12.20
N GLN A 316 14.65 -15.73 -13.08
CA GLN A 316 13.24 -15.39 -13.01
C GLN A 316 12.59 -15.53 -14.38
N PHE A 317 11.33 -15.95 -14.38
CA PHE A 317 10.48 -16.04 -15.55
C PHE A 317 9.17 -15.33 -15.29
N ILE A 318 8.57 -14.79 -16.34
CA ILE A 318 7.17 -14.39 -16.34
C ILE A 318 6.32 -15.45 -17.04
N ALA A 319 5.37 -16.02 -16.31
CA ALA A 319 4.40 -16.99 -16.78
C ALA A 319 3.23 -16.29 -17.49
N LYS A 320 2.51 -17.03 -18.35
CA LYS A 320 1.38 -16.48 -19.10
C LYS A 320 0.16 -16.16 -18.24
N ASP A 321 -0.07 -17.00 -17.24
CA ASP A 321 -1.19 -16.96 -16.30
C ASP A 321 -0.84 -17.82 -15.07
N LYS A 322 -1.76 -17.89 -14.10
CA LYS A 322 -1.60 -18.67 -12.87
C LYS A 322 -1.40 -20.17 -13.15
N GLU A 323 -2.11 -20.75 -14.11
CA GLU A 323 -1.98 -22.18 -14.42
C GLU A 323 -0.61 -22.49 -15.04
N SER A 324 -0.19 -21.63 -15.97
CA SER A 324 1.12 -21.69 -16.61
C SER A 324 2.26 -21.52 -15.61
N GLN A 325 2.07 -20.70 -14.56
CA GLN A 325 3.02 -20.57 -13.45
C GLN A 325 3.24 -21.91 -12.75
N GLU A 326 2.17 -22.64 -12.44
CA GLU A 326 2.25 -23.98 -11.83
C GLU A 326 2.94 -24.98 -12.75
N LYS A 327 2.60 -24.98 -14.04
CA LYS A 327 3.20 -25.88 -15.03
C LYS A 327 4.70 -25.61 -15.20
N ALA A 328 5.11 -24.36 -15.30
CA ALA A 328 6.52 -23.98 -15.38
C ALA A 328 7.31 -24.48 -14.16
N ILE A 329 6.75 -24.32 -12.95
CA ILE A 329 7.35 -24.81 -11.70
C ILE A 329 7.53 -26.33 -11.75
N GLN A 330 6.48 -27.07 -12.09
CA GLN A 330 6.52 -28.53 -12.17
C GLN A 330 7.59 -29.02 -13.15
N ILE A 331 7.72 -28.36 -14.30
CA ILE A 331 8.72 -28.68 -15.32
C ILE A 331 10.14 -28.43 -14.79
N ILE A 332 10.39 -27.27 -14.17
CA ILE A 332 11.72 -26.92 -13.63
C ILE A 332 12.13 -27.89 -12.53
N GLU A 333 11.22 -28.22 -11.61
CA GLU A 333 11.49 -29.14 -10.50
C GLU A 333 11.72 -30.57 -11.00
N ARG A 334 10.92 -31.03 -11.96
CA ARG A 334 11.00 -32.39 -12.52
C ARG A 334 12.24 -32.56 -13.39
N ASP A 335 12.46 -31.68 -14.37
CA ASP A 335 13.45 -31.84 -15.42
C ASP A 335 14.83 -31.34 -14.99
N LEU A 336 14.88 -30.22 -14.27
CA LEU A 336 16.12 -29.51 -13.95
C LEU A 336 16.55 -29.68 -12.48
N LYS A 337 15.71 -30.30 -11.64
CA LYS A 337 15.97 -30.56 -10.21
C LYS A 337 16.31 -29.30 -9.41
N MET A 338 15.73 -28.18 -9.83
CA MET A 338 15.86 -26.87 -9.20
C MET A 338 14.64 -26.57 -8.32
N THR A 339 14.73 -25.57 -7.45
CA THR A 339 13.62 -25.17 -6.58
C THR A 339 13.04 -23.85 -7.05
N CYS A 340 11.71 -23.74 -7.02
CA CYS A 340 11.02 -22.54 -7.47
C CYS A 340 10.27 -21.83 -6.34
N LEU A 341 10.13 -20.52 -6.45
CA LEU A 341 9.22 -19.71 -5.65
C LEU A 341 8.21 -18.99 -6.56
N LYS A 342 6.99 -18.87 -6.06
CA LYS A 342 5.92 -18.12 -6.72
C LYS A 342 5.92 -16.67 -6.25
N LEU A 343 5.86 -15.76 -7.21
CA LEU A 343 5.56 -14.36 -6.98
C LEU A 343 4.43 -13.95 -7.92
N THR A 344 3.41 -13.28 -7.41
CA THR A 344 2.38 -12.65 -8.23
C THR A 344 2.35 -11.18 -7.87
N LEU A 345 2.56 -10.33 -8.87
CA LEU A 345 2.35 -8.89 -8.72
C LEU A 345 0.89 -8.63 -9.07
N GLY A 346 0.07 -8.39 -8.05
CA GLY A 346 -1.37 -8.20 -8.24
C GLY A 346 -1.71 -6.78 -8.66
N ALA A 347 -2.73 -6.62 -9.50
CA ALA A 347 -3.22 -5.30 -9.92
C ALA A 347 -3.92 -4.49 -8.79
N GLY A 348 -4.05 -5.10 -7.61
CA GLY A 348 -4.97 -4.64 -6.57
C GLY A 348 -6.42 -4.88 -6.99
N LYS A 349 -7.31 -5.05 -6.02
CA LYS A 349 -8.75 -5.18 -6.31
C LYS A 349 -9.33 -3.80 -6.62
N ARG A 350 -10.24 -3.73 -7.58
CA ARG A 350 -10.97 -2.48 -7.88
C ARG A 350 -12.04 -2.23 -6.83
N VAL A 351 -12.32 -0.96 -6.57
CA VAL A 351 -13.43 -0.57 -5.69
C VAL A 351 -14.74 -0.69 -6.45
N ARG A 352 -15.50 -1.77 -6.21
CA ARG A 352 -16.80 -2.01 -6.86
C ARG A 352 -17.97 -2.06 -5.88
N LYS A 353 -17.70 -2.11 -4.59
CA LYS A 353 -18.70 -2.16 -3.52
C LYS A 353 -18.70 -0.86 -2.73
N ALA A 354 -19.87 -0.39 -2.31
CA ALA A 354 -20.01 0.68 -1.33
C ALA A 354 -20.84 0.25 -0.11
N VAL A 355 -20.53 0.83 1.04
CA VAL A 355 -21.26 0.69 2.29
C VAL A 355 -21.72 2.07 2.74
N ILE A 356 -22.99 2.21 3.10
CA ILE A 356 -23.58 3.44 3.63
C ILE A 356 -24.28 3.12 4.96
N PRO A 357 -23.69 3.50 6.10
CA PRO A 357 -24.34 3.35 7.39
C PRO A 357 -25.51 4.31 7.55
N ALA A 358 -26.70 3.76 7.78
CA ALA A 358 -27.99 4.44 7.95
C ALA A 358 -28.75 3.94 9.20
N ALA A 359 -28.04 3.32 10.13
CA ALA A 359 -28.61 2.59 11.27
C ALA A 359 -28.66 3.40 12.58
N GLY A 360 -28.27 4.68 12.57
CA GLY A 360 -28.26 5.54 13.75
C GLY A 360 -29.64 6.00 14.21
N PHE A 361 -29.83 6.25 15.51
CA PHE A 361 -31.11 6.72 16.07
C PHE A 361 -31.44 8.17 15.70
N SER A 362 -30.47 8.96 15.26
CA SER A 362 -30.66 10.38 14.89
C SER A 362 -31.20 11.24 16.04
N THR A 363 -30.65 11.07 17.25
CA THR A 363 -31.03 11.79 18.49
C THR A 363 -31.10 13.30 18.32
N ASN A 364 -30.19 13.90 17.53
CA ASN A 364 -30.16 15.34 17.25
C ASN A 364 -31.38 15.87 16.48
N HIS A 365 -32.20 14.99 15.90
CA HIS A 365 -33.44 15.33 15.19
C HIS A 365 -34.69 14.90 15.94
N PHE A 366 -34.58 14.54 17.21
CA PHE A 366 -35.76 14.24 18.02
C PHE A 366 -36.66 15.50 18.17
N PRO A 367 -37.99 15.40 18.03
CA PRO A 367 -38.79 14.19 17.85
C PRO A 367 -39.03 13.76 16.40
N ALA A 368 -38.60 14.52 15.39
CA ALA A 368 -38.81 14.19 13.98
C ALA A 368 -38.25 12.80 13.61
N ALA A 369 -37.10 12.44 14.18
CA ALA A 369 -36.48 11.12 14.03
C ALA A 369 -37.36 9.94 14.47
N LYS A 370 -38.40 10.16 15.30
CA LYS A 370 -39.38 9.12 15.65
C LYS A 370 -40.33 8.79 14.49
N ALA A 371 -40.56 9.75 13.59
CA ALA A 371 -41.51 9.62 12.50
C ALA A 371 -40.81 9.23 11.19
N ILE A 372 -39.66 9.85 10.91
CA ILE A 372 -38.90 9.61 9.68
C ILE A 372 -37.40 9.69 9.96
N LYS A 373 -36.64 8.78 9.36
CA LYS A 373 -35.18 8.74 9.45
C LYS A 373 -34.56 9.92 8.72
N LYS A 374 -33.45 10.46 9.25
CA LYS A 374 -32.78 11.63 8.65
C LYS A 374 -32.29 11.34 7.23
N GLU A 375 -31.91 10.09 6.96
CA GLU A 375 -31.51 9.60 5.65
C GLU A 375 -32.65 9.66 4.61
N LEU A 376 -33.91 9.73 5.08
CA LEU A 376 -35.10 9.89 4.24
C LEU A 376 -35.61 11.32 4.18
N PHE A 377 -34.92 12.28 4.81
CA PHE A 377 -35.30 13.69 4.71
C PHE A 377 -35.15 14.19 3.26
N PRO A 378 -36.07 15.04 2.78
CA PRO A 378 -36.04 15.54 1.42
C PRO A 378 -34.97 16.63 1.24
N ILE A 379 -34.14 16.50 0.22
CA ILE A 379 -33.26 17.56 -0.27
C ILE A 379 -33.63 17.92 -1.71
N ILE A 380 -33.21 19.09 -2.16
CA ILE A 380 -33.41 19.54 -3.53
C ILE A 380 -32.06 19.50 -4.23
N ASP A 381 -31.93 18.71 -5.28
CA ASP A 381 -30.71 18.66 -6.07
C ASP A 381 -30.58 19.87 -7.03
N ARG A 382 -29.44 19.97 -7.70
CA ARG A 382 -29.16 21.01 -8.71
C ARG A 382 -30.15 21.07 -9.88
N ASN A 383 -30.93 20.00 -10.11
CA ASN A 383 -31.96 19.95 -11.15
C ASN A 383 -33.34 20.39 -10.60
N GLY A 384 -33.41 20.83 -9.34
CA GLY A 384 -34.66 21.18 -8.67
C GLY A 384 -35.49 19.98 -8.22
N ARG A 385 -34.96 18.75 -8.29
CA ARG A 385 -35.68 17.54 -7.91
C ARG A 385 -35.58 17.33 -6.41
N ALA A 386 -36.74 17.29 -5.76
CA ALA A 386 -36.83 16.86 -4.36
C ALA A 386 -36.63 15.34 -4.28
N LYS A 387 -35.65 14.89 -3.50
CA LYS A 387 -35.38 13.46 -3.28
C LYS A 387 -34.82 13.20 -1.88
N PRO A 388 -34.97 11.97 -1.34
CA PRO A 388 -34.36 11.61 -0.06
C PRO A 388 -32.83 11.70 -0.09
N VAL A 389 -32.23 12.09 1.03
CA VAL A 389 -30.76 12.17 1.20
C VAL A 389 -30.07 10.85 0.82
N ILE A 390 -30.61 9.71 1.25
CA ILE A 390 -30.03 8.39 0.97
C ILE A 390 -29.94 8.12 -0.53
N LEU A 391 -30.91 8.56 -1.32
CA LEU A 391 -30.90 8.37 -2.76
C LEU A 391 -29.77 9.18 -3.40
N ALA A 392 -29.56 10.43 -2.96
CA ALA A 392 -28.46 11.25 -3.47
C ALA A 392 -27.07 10.64 -3.14
N ILE A 393 -26.91 10.02 -1.96
CA ILE A 393 -25.67 9.34 -1.57
C ILE A 393 -25.46 8.07 -2.39
N VAL A 394 -26.52 7.30 -2.67
CA VAL A 394 -26.44 6.14 -3.58
C VAL A 394 -26.09 6.60 -5.00
N GLU A 395 -26.74 7.66 -5.51
CA GLU A 395 -26.42 8.24 -6.82
C GLU A 395 -24.95 8.69 -6.91
N GLU A 396 -24.40 9.32 -5.85
CA GLU A 396 -22.98 9.68 -5.77
C GLU A 396 -22.08 8.45 -5.91
N ALA A 397 -22.35 7.38 -5.14
CA ALA A 397 -21.58 6.14 -5.21
C ALA A 397 -21.64 5.50 -6.62
N LEU A 398 -22.84 5.42 -7.21
CA LEU A 398 -23.02 4.84 -8.54
C LEU A 398 -22.34 5.67 -9.64
N SER A 399 -22.37 7.01 -9.53
CA SER A 399 -21.67 7.90 -10.45
C SER A 399 -20.15 7.70 -10.43
N ALA A 400 -19.62 7.25 -9.29
CA ALA A 400 -18.21 6.93 -9.11
C ALA A 400 -17.80 5.54 -9.63
N GLY A 401 -18.73 4.79 -10.25
CA GLY A 401 -18.46 3.48 -10.84
C GLY A 401 -18.66 2.30 -9.88
N ILE A 402 -19.22 2.51 -8.70
CA ILE A 402 -19.58 1.43 -7.76
C ILE A 402 -20.67 0.55 -8.37
N GLU A 403 -20.47 -0.75 -8.40
CA GLU A 403 -21.38 -1.75 -8.95
C GLU A 403 -22.50 -2.13 -7.98
N GLU A 404 -22.17 -2.27 -6.69
CA GLU A 404 -23.06 -2.75 -5.63
C GLU A 404 -23.00 -1.83 -4.40
N VAL A 405 -24.15 -1.51 -3.81
CA VAL A 405 -24.26 -0.65 -2.63
C VAL A 405 -24.97 -1.40 -1.51
N CYS A 406 -24.39 -1.39 -0.31
CA CYS A 406 -24.97 -1.93 0.90
C CYS A 406 -25.39 -0.81 1.84
N LEU A 407 -26.68 -0.79 2.19
CA LEU A 407 -27.22 0.06 3.23
C LEU A 407 -27.23 -0.72 4.55
N VAL A 408 -26.54 -0.20 5.56
CA VAL A 408 -26.59 -0.76 6.91
C VAL A 408 -27.70 -0.07 7.68
N VAL A 409 -28.76 -0.80 8.02
CA VAL A 409 -30.01 -0.28 8.60
C VAL A 409 -30.35 -0.99 9.91
N GLN A 410 -31.29 -0.47 10.69
CA GLN A 410 -31.84 -1.21 11.83
C GLN A 410 -32.85 -2.28 11.35
N PRO A 411 -32.96 -3.44 12.04
CA PRO A 411 -33.92 -4.48 11.68
C PRO A 411 -35.35 -3.97 11.47
N GLY A 412 -35.85 -3.12 12.39
CA GLY A 412 -37.20 -2.55 12.32
C GLY A 412 -37.41 -1.51 11.22
N GLU A 413 -36.33 -1.00 10.62
CA GLU A 413 -36.37 0.06 9.61
C GLU A 413 -36.09 -0.46 8.20
N ARG A 414 -35.59 -1.70 8.08
CA ARG A 414 -35.29 -2.33 6.80
C ARG A 414 -36.45 -2.28 5.81
N PRO A 415 -37.71 -2.62 6.17
CA PRO A 415 -38.83 -2.55 5.24
C PRO A 415 -39.01 -1.15 4.64
N LEU A 416 -38.83 -0.09 5.43
CA LEU A 416 -38.99 1.28 4.97
C LEU A 416 -38.02 1.64 3.84
N PHE A 417 -36.76 1.20 3.94
CA PHE A 417 -35.79 1.42 2.87
C PHE A 417 -36.01 0.48 1.68
N GLU A 418 -36.34 -0.80 1.93
CA GLU A 418 -36.67 -1.75 0.86
C GLU A 418 -37.85 -1.26 0.03
N ASP A 419 -38.91 -0.79 0.67
CA ASP A 419 -40.10 -0.25 0.02
C ASP A 419 -39.77 0.96 -0.85
N PHE A 420 -38.97 1.91 -0.33
CA PHE A 420 -38.57 3.10 -1.08
C PHE A 420 -37.82 2.77 -2.38
N PHE A 421 -36.89 1.81 -2.34
CA PHE A 421 -36.11 1.45 -3.52
C PHE A 421 -36.85 0.48 -4.46
N ALA A 422 -37.55 -0.52 -3.91
CA ALA A 422 -38.05 -1.65 -4.69
C ALA A 422 -39.52 -1.51 -5.13
N ILE A 423 -40.35 -0.79 -4.39
CA ILE A 423 -41.80 -0.73 -4.65
C ILE A 423 -42.13 0.49 -5.52
N PRO A 424 -42.56 0.30 -6.78
CA PRO A 424 -43.01 1.41 -7.61
C PRO A 424 -44.34 1.97 -7.09
N PRO A 425 -44.67 3.22 -7.44
CA PRO A 425 -46.00 3.77 -7.18
C PRO A 425 -47.10 2.87 -7.77
N ALA A 426 -48.25 2.79 -7.09
CA ALA A 426 -49.43 2.14 -7.63
C ALA A 426 -49.76 2.68 -9.04
N ILE A 427 -50.26 1.82 -9.93
CA ILE A 427 -50.45 2.14 -11.36
C ILE A 427 -51.25 3.43 -11.59
N GLU A 428 -52.24 3.69 -10.72
CA GLU A 428 -53.07 4.89 -10.73
C GLU A 428 -52.28 6.18 -10.45
N ASN A 429 -51.29 6.10 -9.57
CA ASN A 429 -50.39 7.22 -9.25
C ASN A 429 -49.29 7.33 -10.30
N PHE A 430 -48.75 6.20 -10.78
CA PHE A 430 -47.75 6.17 -11.85
C PHE A 430 -48.26 6.86 -13.12
N ASN A 431 -49.51 6.62 -13.52
CA ASN A 431 -50.12 7.24 -14.69
C ASN A 431 -50.36 8.76 -14.55
N LYS A 432 -50.34 9.29 -13.33
CA LYS A 432 -50.42 10.74 -13.05
C LYS A 432 -49.05 11.44 -13.11
N LEU A 433 -47.96 10.67 -13.12
CA LEU A 433 -46.61 11.22 -13.18
C LEU A 433 -46.32 11.80 -14.57
N SER A 434 -45.45 12.82 -14.60
CA SER A 434 -44.91 13.34 -15.85
C SER A 434 -44.12 12.24 -16.58
N LYS A 435 -43.92 12.38 -17.90
CA LYS A 435 -43.07 11.44 -18.66
C LYS A 435 -41.63 11.39 -18.14
N GLU A 436 -41.14 12.49 -17.57
CA GLU A 436 -39.81 12.54 -16.95
C GLU A 436 -39.78 11.72 -15.66
N ASP A 437 -40.79 11.85 -14.81
CA ASP A 437 -40.88 11.11 -13.54
C ASP A 437 -41.14 9.62 -13.75
N GLN A 438 -41.88 9.24 -14.81
CA GLN A 438 -42.02 7.83 -15.20
C GLN A 438 -40.66 7.22 -15.59
N LYS A 439 -39.84 7.94 -16.36
CA LYS A 439 -38.47 7.52 -16.69
C LYS A 439 -37.57 7.47 -15.45
N TYR A 440 -37.72 8.43 -14.54
CA TYR A 440 -36.98 8.43 -13.28
C TYR A 440 -37.37 7.24 -12.40
N ASN A 441 -38.64 6.83 -12.39
CA ASN A 441 -39.07 5.61 -11.73
C ASN A 441 -38.41 4.35 -12.33
N ASP A 442 -38.28 4.26 -13.66
CA ASP A 442 -37.54 3.15 -14.29
C ASP A 442 -36.05 3.16 -13.90
N TYR A 443 -35.44 4.35 -13.78
CA TYR A 443 -34.10 4.51 -13.24
C TYR A 443 -34.00 3.98 -11.80
N LEU A 444 -34.94 4.33 -10.91
CA LEU A 444 -34.98 3.85 -9.53
C LEU A 444 -35.09 2.32 -9.44
N ARG A 445 -35.90 1.70 -10.30
CA ARG A 445 -36.02 0.23 -10.36
C ARG A 445 -34.70 -0.45 -10.75
N ASN A 446 -33.96 0.14 -11.69
CA ASN A 446 -32.64 -0.38 -12.06
C ASN A 446 -31.62 -0.19 -10.95
N LEU A 447 -31.66 0.97 -10.27
CA LEU A 447 -30.82 1.28 -9.11
C LEU A 447 -31.09 0.30 -7.97
N ALA A 448 -32.34 -0.04 -7.67
CA ALA A 448 -32.72 -0.96 -6.60
C ALA A 448 -32.06 -2.35 -6.73
N ARG A 449 -31.81 -2.82 -7.95
CA ARG A 449 -31.13 -4.11 -8.20
C ARG A 449 -29.67 -4.12 -7.76
N ARG A 450 -29.10 -2.94 -7.49
CA ARG A 450 -27.72 -2.73 -7.05
C ARG A 450 -27.64 -2.41 -5.56
N VAL A 451 -28.78 -2.25 -4.89
CA VAL A 451 -28.87 -1.93 -3.46
C VAL A 451 -29.19 -3.18 -2.66
N SER A 452 -28.39 -3.46 -1.65
CA SER A 452 -28.56 -4.56 -0.69
C SER A 452 -28.64 -3.99 0.72
N PHE A 453 -29.22 -4.77 1.64
CA PHE A 453 -29.42 -4.36 3.02
C PHE A 453 -28.73 -5.32 3.99
N VAL A 454 -28.04 -4.75 4.97
CA VAL A 454 -27.49 -5.46 6.12
C VAL A 454 -28.06 -4.82 7.38
N THR A 455 -28.38 -5.64 8.37
CA THR A 455 -28.92 -5.16 9.64
C THR A 455 -27.81 -4.97 10.68
N GLN A 456 -27.88 -3.84 11.39
CA GLN A 456 -27.14 -3.60 12.61
C GLN A 456 -28.05 -3.94 13.80
N GLU A 457 -27.85 -5.08 14.45
CA GLU A 457 -28.73 -5.57 15.53
C GLU A 457 -28.72 -4.67 16.78
N SER A 458 -27.58 -4.06 17.10
CA SER A 458 -27.42 -3.13 18.23
C SER A 458 -26.78 -1.81 17.78
N GLN A 459 -27.31 -0.70 18.28
CA GLN A 459 -26.84 0.67 17.95
C GLN A 459 -25.57 1.05 18.71
N ASP A 460 -24.52 0.24 18.59
CA ASP A 460 -23.26 0.40 19.32
C ASP A 460 -22.29 1.44 18.73
N GLY A 461 -22.73 2.25 17.77
CA GLY A 461 -21.93 3.32 17.17
C GLY A 461 -21.58 3.10 15.70
N PHE A 462 -20.88 4.09 15.12
CA PHE A 462 -20.55 4.14 13.71
C PHE A 462 -19.60 3.01 13.27
N GLY A 463 -18.57 2.70 14.07
CA GLY A 463 -17.65 1.60 13.79
C GLY A 463 -18.36 0.26 13.77
N HIS A 464 -19.30 0.03 14.70
CA HIS A 464 -20.12 -1.19 14.72
C HIS A 464 -21.01 -1.30 13.48
N ALA A 465 -21.62 -0.19 13.02
CA ALA A 465 -22.41 -0.19 11.78
C ALA A 465 -21.56 -0.60 10.56
N VAL A 466 -20.32 -0.11 10.46
CA VAL A 466 -19.38 -0.55 9.41
C VAL A 466 -19.07 -2.04 9.56
N TRP A 467 -18.77 -2.51 10.78
CA TRP A 467 -18.47 -3.92 11.08
C TRP A 467 -19.60 -4.89 10.70
N SER A 468 -20.87 -4.48 10.82
CA SER A 468 -22.01 -5.31 10.42
C SER A 468 -21.97 -5.70 8.93
N ALA A 469 -21.36 -4.87 8.07
CA ALA A 469 -21.27 -5.12 6.63
C ALA A 469 -20.13 -6.07 6.21
N ARG A 470 -19.29 -6.54 7.15
CA ARG A 470 -18.06 -7.31 6.85
C ARG A 470 -18.28 -8.52 5.95
N ASP A 471 -19.34 -9.29 6.20
CA ASP A 471 -19.61 -10.54 5.48
C ASP A 471 -20.10 -10.25 4.04
N TRP A 472 -20.85 -9.15 3.87
CA TRP A 472 -21.31 -8.69 2.55
C TRP A 472 -20.17 -8.11 1.72
N VAL A 473 -19.28 -7.33 2.33
CA VAL A 473 -18.10 -6.79 1.65
C VAL A 473 -17.14 -7.92 1.26
N GLY A 474 -16.87 -8.84 2.18
CA GLY A 474 -15.90 -9.92 2.00
C GLY A 474 -14.47 -9.39 1.98
N ASN A 475 -13.60 -10.03 1.19
CA ASN A 475 -12.18 -9.68 1.11
C ASN A 475 -11.90 -8.66 -0.02
N GLU A 476 -12.70 -7.61 -0.15
CA GLU A 476 -12.60 -6.60 -1.21
C GLU A 476 -12.49 -5.19 -0.63
N PRO A 477 -11.77 -4.26 -1.28
CA PRO A 477 -11.83 -2.86 -0.92
C PRO A 477 -13.23 -2.31 -1.22
N PHE A 478 -13.67 -1.36 -0.41
CA PHE A 478 -15.01 -0.79 -0.52
C PHE A 478 -15.01 0.71 -0.25
N LEU A 479 -15.92 1.42 -0.91
CA LEU A 479 -16.21 2.81 -0.64
C LEU A 479 -17.17 2.91 0.56
N LEU A 480 -16.79 3.62 1.60
CA LEU A 480 -17.65 3.97 2.73
C LEU A 480 -18.08 5.42 2.57
N LEU A 481 -19.39 5.67 2.55
CA LEU A 481 -19.97 7.01 2.57
C LEU A 481 -20.81 7.18 3.85
N LEU A 482 -20.69 8.33 4.50
CA LEU A 482 -21.57 8.65 5.63
C LEU A 482 -23.00 8.90 5.16
N GLY A 483 -23.99 8.25 5.79
CA GLY A 483 -25.41 8.36 5.44
C GLY A 483 -26.05 9.74 5.68
N ASP A 484 -25.33 10.66 6.33
CA ASP A 484 -25.78 12.01 6.66
C ASP A 484 -24.94 13.12 6.03
N HIS A 485 -24.12 12.77 5.04
CA HIS A 485 -23.30 13.72 4.32
C HIS A 485 -23.61 13.67 2.82
N LEU A 486 -23.94 14.83 2.25
CA LEU A 486 -24.07 15.03 0.82
C LEU A 486 -22.79 15.64 0.26
N TYR A 487 -22.48 15.33 -0.98
CA TYR A 487 -21.24 15.70 -1.63
C TYR A 487 -21.54 16.44 -2.92
N ALA A 488 -20.84 17.56 -3.14
CA ALA A 488 -20.87 18.29 -4.39
C ALA A 488 -19.45 18.57 -4.85
N SER A 489 -19.11 18.14 -6.05
CA SER A 489 -17.77 18.35 -6.61
C SER A 489 -17.61 19.78 -7.11
N SER A 490 -16.39 20.31 -7.04
CA SER A 490 -16.04 21.58 -7.69
C SER A 490 -15.69 21.42 -9.17
N GLY A 491 -15.75 20.20 -9.73
CA GLY A 491 -15.47 19.92 -11.14
C GLY A 491 -16.23 18.71 -11.67
N ASP A 492 -15.79 18.16 -12.81
CA ASP A 492 -16.51 17.09 -13.53
C ASP A 492 -16.46 15.73 -12.83
N THR A 493 -15.43 15.49 -12.02
CA THR A 493 -15.24 14.23 -11.30
C THR A 493 -15.92 14.30 -9.94
N SER A 494 -16.88 13.39 -9.65
CA SER A 494 -17.58 13.33 -8.36
C SER A 494 -16.61 13.15 -7.19
N CYS A 495 -17.00 13.60 -5.99
CA CYS A 495 -16.14 13.54 -4.81
C CYS A 495 -15.74 12.10 -4.48
N ALA A 496 -16.69 11.15 -4.57
CA ALA A 496 -16.44 9.73 -4.41
C ALA A 496 -15.46 9.19 -5.46
N LYS A 497 -15.59 9.60 -6.72
CA LYS A 497 -14.69 9.17 -7.79
C LYS A 497 -13.26 9.68 -7.58
N GLN A 498 -13.08 10.89 -7.06
CA GLN A 498 -11.74 11.42 -6.72
C GLN A 498 -11.03 10.53 -5.68
N VAL A 499 -11.74 10.09 -4.63
CA VAL A 499 -11.19 9.22 -3.58
C VAL A 499 -10.92 7.80 -4.12
N ILE A 500 -11.80 7.26 -4.96
CA ILE A 500 -11.58 5.98 -5.66
C ILE A 500 -10.37 6.05 -6.57
N ASP A 501 -10.24 7.10 -7.38
CA ASP A 501 -9.10 7.26 -8.30
C ASP A 501 -7.77 7.37 -7.54
N THR A 502 -7.79 8.05 -6.41
CA THR A 502 -6.64 8.08 -5.51
C THR A 502 -6.29 6.68 -5.00
N TYR A 503 -7.29 5.89 -4.61
CA TYR A 503 -7.07 4.48 -4.22
C TYR A 503 -6.50 3.66 -5.39
N GLU A 504 -6.99 3.85 -6.61
CA GLU A 504 -6.48 3.15 -7.79
C GLU A 504 -5.01 3.54 -8.09
N GLU A 505 -4.59 4.76 -7.75
CA GLU A 505 -3.19 5.20 -7.83
C GLU A 505 -2.32 4.60 -6.71
N VAL A 506 -2.75 4.68 -5.44
CA VAL A 506 -1.91 4.31 -4.28
C VAL A 506 -2.11 2.88 -3.76
N LYS A 507 -3.18 2.21 -4.17
CA LYS A 507 -3.62 0.85 -3.79
C LYS A 507 -3.67 0.54 -2.29
N ARG A 508 -3.70 1.56 -1.42
CA ARG A 508 -3.87 1.49 0.04
C ARG A 508 -5.11 2.29 0.43
N SER A 509 -5.65 2.05 1.62
CA SER A 509 -6.83 2.78 2.11
C SER A 509 -6.66 4.30 1.99
N VAL A 510 -7.70 4.97 1.52
CA VAL A 510 -7.74 6.42 1.29
C VAL A 510 -8.87 7.03 2.10
N VAL A 511 -8.59 8.11 2.81
CA VAL A 511 -9.58 8.92 3.50
C VAL A 511 -9.69 10.26 2.81
N GLY A 512 -10.91 10.62 2.38
CA GLY A 512 -11.19 11.98 1.91
C GLY A 512 -11.04 12.96 3.07
N LEU A 513 -10.35 14.06 2.85
CA LEU A 513 -10.06 15.12 3.81
C LEU A 513 -10.58 16.46 3.29
N LYS A 514 -10.86 17.36 4.23
CA LYS A 514 -11.12 18.80 3.98
C LYS A 514 -10.42 19.63 5.04
N THR A 515 -10.15 20.88 4.70
CA THR A 515 -9.79 21.91 5.68
C THR A 515 -11.01 22.29 6.52
N THR A 516 -10.79 22.45 7.82
CA THR A 516 -11.79 22.86 8.80
C THR A 516 -11.15 23.82 9.80
N ALA A 517 -11.90 24.86 10.17
CA ALA A 517 -11.48 25.82 11.18
C ALA A 517 -11.36 25.15 12.56
N GLU A 518 -10.43 25.63 13.38
CA GLU A 518 -10.18 25.13 14.74
C GLU A 518 -11.44 25.06 15.60
N SER A 519 -12.38 26.00 15.44
CA SER A 519 -13.63 26.02 16.18
C SER A 519 -14.48 24.76 15.98
N ASP A 520 -14.33 24.05 14.86
CA ASP A 520 -15.17 22.93 14.47
C ASP A 520 -14.49 21.54 14.59
N VAL A 521 -13.19 21.47 14.96
CA VAL A 521 -12.44 20.19 14.99
C VAL A 521 -13.04 19.15 15.95
N HIS A 522 -13.58 19.61 17.09
CA HIS A 522 -14.23 18.76 18.10
C HIS A 522 -15.48 18.02 17.59
N ARG A 523 -15.94 18.31 16.37
CA ARG A 523 -17.12 17.69 15.75
C ARG A 523 -16.77 16.52 14.84
N TYR A 524 -15.51 16.39 14.44
CA TYR A 524 -15.09 15.49 13.35
C TYR A 524 -13.85 14.69 13.73
N GLY A 525 -13.69 13.54 13.07
CA GLY A 525 -12.39 12.86 13.01
C GLY A 525 -11.39 13.77 12.31
N CYS A 526 -10.22 13.95 12.91
CA CYS A 526 -9.13 14.78 12.41
C CYS A 526 -7.95 13.91 11.98
N ALA A 527 -7.18 14.40 11.02
CA ALA A 527 -5.99 13.73 10.53
C ALA A 527 -4.80 14.69 10.43
N SER A 528 -3.58 14.19 10.60
CA SER A 528 -2.35 14.89 10.23
C SER A 528 -1.43 13.98 9.41
N GLY A 529 -0.42 14.54 8.76
CA GLY A 529 0.40 13.78 7.84
C GLY A 529 1.50 14.57 7.16
N ILE A 530 2.24 13.88 6.31
CA ILE A 530 3.30 14.44 5.46
C ILE A 530 2.81 14.39 4.01
N TRP A 531 2.95 15.50 3.29
CA TRP A 531 2.54 15.57 1.90
C TRP A 531 3.40 14.68 0.99
N GLU A 532 2.76 13.81 0.22
CA GLU A 532 3.41 13.01 -0.83
C GLU A 532 3.35 13.75 -2.18
N LYS A 533 2.24 14.44 -2.44
CA LYS A 533 2.05 15.29 -3.63
C LYS A 533 1.15 16.48 -3.28
N GLN A 534 1.64 17.69 -3.49
CA GLN A 534 0.91 18.92 -3.17
C GLN A 534 0.32 19.59 -4.42
N PRO A 535 -0.91 20.12 -4.32
CA PRO A 535 -1.95 19.77 -3.35
C PRO A 535 -2.51 18.37 -3.66
N GLY A 536 -3.02 17.66 -2.64
CA GLY A 536 -3.95 16.54 -2.89
C GLY A 536 -3.66 15.25 -2.14
N LEU A 537 -2.41 14.78 -2.03
CA LEU A 537 -2.09 13.46 -1.45
C LEU A 537 -1.20 13.56 -0.21
N LEU A 538 -1.71 13.05 0.91
CA LEU A 538 -1.08 13.05 2.22
C LEU A 538 -0.80 11.62 2.68
N SER A 539 0.41 11.36 3.19
CA SER A 539 0.70 10.17 4.00
C SER A 539 0.22 10.44 5.43
N VAL A 540 -0.86 9.80 5.87
CA VAL A 540 -1.44 10.10 7.19
C VAL A 540 -0.53 9.57 8.29
N THR A 541 -0.19 10.43 9.25
CA THR A 541 0.65 10.11 10.42
C THR A 541 -0.14 10.09 11.73
N GLU A 542 -1.34 10.64 11.77
CA GLU A 542 -2.18 10.57 12.98
C GLU A 542 -3.66 10.71 12.64
N PHE A 543 -4.50 9.97 13.37
CA PHE A 543 -5.94 10.21 13.46
C PHE A 543 -6.34 10.50 14.90
N ALA A 544 -7.27 11.44 15.09
CA ALA A 544 -7.88 11.72 16.37
C ALA A 544 -9.40 11.87 16.23
N GLU A 545 -10.16 11.16 17.06
CA GLU A 545 -11.62 11.28 17.08
C GLU A 545 -12.03 12.48 17.93
N LYS A 546 -12.66 13.48 17.30
CA LYS A 546 -13.23 14.66 17.98
C LYS A 546 -12.25 15.29 18.99
N PRO A 547 -11.03 15.63 18.57
CA PRO A 547 -10.04 16.19 19.47
C PRO A 547 -10.50 17.55 20.00
N ASP A 548 -10.07 17.87 21.22
CA ASP A 548 -10.13 19.25 21.69
C ASP A 548 -9.08 20.13 20.97
N LYS A 549 -9.18 21.44 21.16
CA LYS A 549 -8.31 22.41 20.50
C LYS A 549 -6.85 22.27 20.91
N GLU A 550 -6.58 21.92 22.17
CA GLU A 550 -5.21 21.82 22.69
C GLU A 550 -4.50 20.63 22.06
N TYR A 551 -5.18 19.47 22.02
CA TYR A 551 -4.69 18.29 21.34
C TYR A 551 -4.43 18.57 19.85
N ALA A 552 -5.37 19.22 19.18
CA ALA A 552 -5.23 19.54 17.76
C ALA A 552 -3.99 20.42 17.48
N ARG A 553 -3.78 21.48 18.27
CA ARG A 553 -2.61 22.38 18.13
C ARG A 553 -1.28 21.68 18.30
N HIS A 554 -1.20 20.70 19.21
CA HIS A 554 0.05 20.00 19.51
C HIS A 554 0.34 18.82 18.58
N HIS A 555 -0.69 18.14 18.08
CA HIS A 555 -0.53 16.84 17.41
C HIS A 555 -1.03 16.79 15.96
N LEU A 556 -1.94 17.70 15.58
CA LEU A 556 -2.67 17.59 14.31
C LEU A 556 -2.29 18.66 13.28
N ARG A 557 -1.16 19.33 13.50
CA ARG A 557 -0.61 20.30 12.56
C ARG A 557 -0.13 19.63 11.28
N VAL A 558 -0.40 20.30 10.17
CA VAL A 558 0.09 19.91 8.85
C VAL A 558 0.76 21.12 8.22
N GLU A 559 1.92 20.90 7.60
CA GLU A 559 2.66 21.95 6.92
C GLU A 559 1.82 22.57 5.79
N HIS A 560 1.97 23.88 5.59
CA HIS A 560 1.25 24.68 4.59
C HIS A 560 -0.25 24.84 4.80
N LEU A 561 -0.79 24.54 5.98
CA LEU A 561 -2.11 25.01 6.41
C LEU A 561 -2.00 26.28 7.26
N ALA A 562 -3.06 27.08 7.26
CA ALA A 562 -3.13 28.24 8.14
C ALA A 562 -3.13 27.83 9.63
N GLU A 563 -2.72 28.75 10.51
CA GLU A 563 -2.57 28.49 11.94
C GLU A 563 -3.90 28.11 12.63
N GLU A 564 -5.05 28.37 12.03
CA GLU A 564 -6.35 27.98 12.60
C GLU A 564 -7.07 26.94 11.75
N GLU A 565 -6.35 26.25 10.86
CA GLU A 565 -6.89 25.21 9.99
C GLU A 565 -6.30 23.83 10.30
N TYR A 566 -7.18 22.83 10.20
CA TYR A 566 -6.84 21.42 10.41
C TYR A 566 -7.50 20.55 9.33
N LEU A 567 -6.94 19.36 9.10
CA LEU A 567 -7.56 18.39 8.22
C LEU A 567 -8.55 17.54 9.00
N THR A 568 -9.77 17.48 8.50
CA THR A 568 -10.85 16.63 9.04
C THR A 568 -11.37 15.69 7.97
N VAL A 569 -11.93 14.56 8.41
CA VAL A 569 -12.53 13.58 7.51
C VAL A 569 -13.68 14.21 6.71
N PHE A 570 -13.65 14.02 5.39
CA PHE A 570 -14.67 14.46 4.45
C PHE A 570 -15.91 13.57 4.47
N GLY A 571 -15.86 12.39 5.08
CA GLY A 571 -16.98 11.44 5.11
C GLY A 571 -16.96 10.42 3.96
N LEU A 572 -15.92 10.45 3.12
CA LEU A 572 -15.65 9.46 2.09
C LEU A 572 -14.39 8.69 2.44
N TYR A 573 -14.45 7.37 2.37
CA TYR A 573 -13.31 6.49 2.63
C TYR A 573 -13.29 5.38 1.59
N VAL A 574 -12.14 5.06 1.04
CA VAL A 574 -11.93 3.76 0.42
C VAL A 574 -11.11 2.94 1.39
N LEU A 575 -11.70 1.87 1.92
CA LEU A 575 -11.09 1.04 2.95
C LEU A 575 -10.77 -0.34 2.38
N THR A 576 -9.60 -0.86 2.74
CA THR A 576 -9.22 -2.25 2.49
C THR A 576 -9.78 -3.16 3.60
N PRO A 577 -10.04 -4.45 3.32
CA PRO A 577 -10.80 -5.33 4.22
C PRO A 577 -10.13 -5.57 5.58
N GLU A 578 -8.85 -5.26 5.73
CA GLU A 578 -8.12 -5.30 7.01
C GLU A 578 -8.80 -4.45 8.09
N VAL A 579 -9.55 -3.40 7.72
CA VAL A 579 -10.31 -2.58 8.69
C VAL A 579 -11.26 -3.43 9.55
N PHE A 580 -11.83 -4.49 8.97
CA PHE A 580 -12.76 -5.35 9.70
C PHE A 580 -12.08 -6.15 10.81
N ALA A 581 -10.78 -6.48 10.69
CA ALA A 581 -10.07 -7.16 11.77
C ALA A 581 -9.92 -6.25 13.01
N TYR A 582 -9.66 -4.96 12.80
CA TYR A 582 -9.57 -3.98 13.89
C TYR A 582 -10.93 -3.71 14.52
N LEU A 583 -11.97 -3.58 13.69
CA LEU A 583 -13.33 -3.42 14.16
C LEU A 583 -13.81 -4.66 14.94
N ASP A 584 -13.48 -5.86 14.46
CA ASP A 584 -13.83 -7.12 15.12
C ASP A 584 -13.20 -7.23 16.52
N GLU A 585 -11.95 -6.79 16.67
CA GLU A 585 -11.28 -6.71 17.97
C GLU A 585 -12.00 -5.73 18.92
N HIS A 586 -12.40 -4.55 18.41
CA HIS A 586 -13.10 -3.55 19.21
C HIS A 586 -14.50 -4.03 19.63
N VAL A 587 -15.23 -4.68 18.72
CA VAL A 587 -16.53 -5.29 19.00
C VAL A 587 -16.38 -6.41 20.03
N SER A 588 -15.46 -7.35 19.81
CA SER A 588 -15.26 -8.52 20.68
C SER A 588 -14.80 -8.15 22.09
N HIS A 589 -13.96 -7.11 22.23
CA HIS A 589 -13.47 -6.66 23.53
C HIS A 589 -14.24 -5.47 24.10
N ASN A 590 -15.35 -5.06 23.46
CA ASN A 590 -16.18 -3.92 23.87
C ASN A 590 -15.38 -2.61 24.08
N VAL A 591 -14.43 -2.33 23.18
CA VAL A 591 -13.60 -1.11 23.21
C VAL A 591 -14.44 0.07 22.69
N ARG A 592 -14.76 0.99 23.60
CA ARG A 592 -15.63 2.14 23.31
C ARG A 592 -14.92 3.46 23.55
N HIS A 593 -15.14 4.40 22.64
CA HIS A 593 -14.74 5.80 22.76
C HIS A 593 -16.00 6.66 22.73
N PHE A 594 -16.14 7.55 23.71
CA PHE A 594 -17.37 8.34 23.90
C PHE A 594 -18.65 7.48 24.01
N GLY A 595 -18.53 6.27 24.59
CA GLY A 595 -19.66 5.33 24.76
C GLY A 595 -20.00 4.46 23.54
N GLU A 596 -19.28 4.64 22.42
CA GLU A 596 -19.55 3.99 21.14
C GLU A 596 -18.32 3.27 20.59
N ILE A 597 -18.54 2.25 19.77
CA ILE A 597 -17.51 1.65 18.93
C ILE A 597 -17.29 2.60 17.74
N GLN A 598 -16.15 3.30 17.77
CA GLN A 598 -15.78 4.30 16.76
C GLN A 598 -14.88 3.70 15.67
N LEU A 599 -14.99 4.25 14.45
CA LEU A 599 -14.14 3.87 13.32
C LEU A 599 -12.73 4.49 13.42
N THR A 600 -12.63 5.75 13.86
CA THR A 600 -11.37 6.52 13.86
C THR A 600 -10.22 5.85 14.63
N PRO A 601 -10.41 5.26 15.83
CA PRO A 601 -9.36 4.49 16.49
C PRO A 601 -8.87 3.27 15.68
N CYS A 602 -9.77 2.60 14.95
CA CYS A 602 -9.40 1.50 14.06
C CYS A 602 -8.61 2.01 12.85
N LEU A 603 -8.95 3.19 12.31
CA LEU A 603 -8.17 3.84 11.25
C LEU A 603 -6.77 4.22 11.74
N ASP A 604 -6.63 4.73 12.97
CA ASP A 604 -5.31 5.07 13.52
C ASP A 604 -4.41 3.84 13.68
N ARG A 605 -4.98 2.72 14.14
CA ARG A 605 -4.25 1.45 14.20
C ARG A 605 -3.87 0.93 12.81
N MET A 606 -4.82 0.97 11.88
CA MET A 606 -4.57 0.58 10.48
C MET A 606 -3.49 1.45 9.82
N ARG A 607 -3.45 2.75 10.13
CA ARG A 607 -2.39 3.66 9.71
C ARG A 607 -1.03 3.17 10.21
N ILE A 608 -0.90 2.79 11.47
CA ILE A 608 0.37 2.29 12.04
C ILE A 608 0.79 0.97 11.36
N GLU A 609 -0.15 0.07 11.10
CA GLU A 609 0.15 -1.28 10.62
C GLU A 609 0.29 -1.40 9.08
N ASN A 610 -0.49 -0.64 8.32
CA ASN A 610 -0.59 -0.73 6.86
C ASN A 610 -0.34 0.60 6.12
N GLY A 611 -0.35 1.73 6.82
CA GLY A 611 -0.36 3.06 6.21
C GLY A 611 -1.73 3.44 5.62
N ILE A 612 -2.04 4.74 5.63
CA ILE A 612 -3.26 5.30 5.05
C ILE A 612 -2.91 6.56 4.26
N SER A 613 -3.52 6.71 3.09
CA SER A 613 -3.50 7.96 2.32
C SER A 613 -4.63 8.89 2.73
N GLY A 614 -4.36 10.17 2.81
CA GLY A 614 -5.36 11.24 2.88
C GLY A 614 -5.46 11.92 1.52
N TYR A 615 -6.68 12.19 1.05
CA TYR A 615 -6.91 12.94 -0.19
C TYR A 615 -7.69 14.22 0.10
N LEU A 616 -7.13 15.39 -0.23
CA LEU A 616 -7.83 16.67 -0.05
C LEU A 616 -8.89 16.83 -1.16
N VAL A 617 -10.15 16.54 -0.83
CA VAL A 617 -11.25 16.47 -1.80
C VAL A 617 -11.53 17.84 -2.39
N GLN A 618 -11.61 17.91 -3.72
CA GLN A 618 -11.99 19.11 -4.45
C GLN A 618 -13.51 19.18 -4.57
N GLY A 619 -14.15 19.62 -3.50
CA GLY A 619 -15.59 19.72 -3.41
C GLY A 619 -16.07 20.16 -2.03
N HIS A 620 -17.39 20.26 -1.91
CA HIS A 620 -18.08 20.61 -0.70
C HIS A 620 -18.81 19.41 -0.12
N ARG A 621 -18.84 19.39 1.21
CA ARG A 621 -19.57 18.40 2.00
C ARG A 621 -20.65 19.12 2.81
N PHE A 622 -21.88 18.67 2.65
CA PHE A 622 -23.04 19.19 3.36
C PHE A 622 -23.51 18.20 4.42
N ASP A 623 -23.68 18.69 5.64
CA ASP A 623 -24.02 17.90 6.83
C ASP A 623 -25.51 18.06 7.12
N ILE A 624 -26.21 16.93 7.28
CA ILE A 624 -27.64 16.89 7.67
C ILE A 624 -27.84 16.31 9.07
N GLY A 625 -26.78 16.21 9.88
CA GLY A 625 -26.75 15.60 11.20
C GLY A 625 -27.35 16.46 12.33
N THR A 626 -27.63 17.73 12.08
CA THR A 626 -28.36 18.63 13.02
C THR A 626 -29.39 19.49 12.28
N PRO A 627 -30.45 19.98 12.94
CA PRO A 627 -31.47 20.80 12.29
C PRO A 627 -30.93 22.06 11.60
N ARG A 628 -29.98 22.76 12.23
CA ARG A 628 -29.36 23.97 11.65
C ARG A 628 -28.48 23.63 10.45
N ALA A 629 -27.73 22.52 10.51
CA ALA A 629 -26.93 22.06 9.38
C ALA A 629 -27.83 21.62 8.21
N TYR A 630 -28.91 20.89 8.49
CA TYR A 630 -29.90 20.48 7.50
C TYR A 630 -30.57 21.69 6.82
N GLN A 631 -30.98 22.71 7.57
CA GLN A 631 -31.52 23.95 7.00
C GLN A 631 -30.52 24.63 6.05
N LYS A 632 -29.24 24.72 6.46
CA LYS A 632 -28.18 25.28 5.61
C LYS A 632 -27.99 24.45 4.33
N THR A 633 -27.97 23.13 4.47
CA THR A 633 -27.85 22.18 3.36
C THR A 633 -28.98 22.34 2.34
N LEU A 634 -30.23 22.55 2.77
CA LEU A 634 -31.34 22.79 1.83
C LEU A 634 -31.15 24.01 0.94
N VAL A 635 -30.50 25.06 1.46
CA VAL A 635 -30.24 26.30 0.73
C VAL A 635 -29.04 26.17 -0.20
N GLU A 636 -27.96 25.55 0.28
CA GLU A 636 -26.68 25.55 -0.43
C GLU A 636 -26.52 24.39 -1.41
N PHE A 637 -27.02 23.19 -1.09
CA PHE A 637 -26.83 22.00 -1.93
C PHE A 637 -27.54 22.10 -3.28
N SER A 638 -28.68 22.79 -3.34
CA SER A 638 -29.40 23.02 -4.61
C SER A 638 -28.64 23.94 -5.56
N ARG A 639 -27.62 24.66 -5.07
CA ARG A 639 -26.81 25.62 -5.84
C ARG A 639 -25.42 25.09 -6.19
N SER A 640 -25.08 23.90 -5.68
CA SER A 640 -23.74 23.32 -5.77
C SER A 640 -23.54 22.36 -6.92
#